data_AF-A0A1D2NBB4-F1
#
_entry.id   AF-A0A1D2NBB4-F1
#
_cell.length_a   1.000
_cell.length_b   1.000
_cell.length_c   1.000
_cell.angle_alpha   90.00
_cell.angle_beta   90.00
_cell.angle_gamma   90.00
#
_symmetry.space_group_name_H-M   'P 1'
#
loop_
_entity.id
_entity.type
_entity.pdbx_description
1 polymer ?
#
loop_
_entity_poly.entity_id
_entity_poly.type
_entity_poly.pdbx_seq_one_letter_code
_entity_poly.pdbx_strand_id
1 'polypeptide(L)'
;LKLSTETIGYIGTGNEISQMFLALILSYAGGKGHRPRWIALGLLSSSVAYLLYAMPHFLYGPGNEALSLTAEYFEKFHNTSDITTVISNKTALANFLKNLSVNDEKDLKAVTVCKPNGTIQSSSEFDCDLGDDSVIPTMLIFSGNFIAGIGSILFYTLAGPFIDDHMRPVKAPLIIAVTGSVRQAGPLIGWIVAYVCLRIYVSPTLTPLITNKDDRWLGAWWLGWVLYLVPMAFLAVLMSLFPRILRTTNKKKQTELNLDMNGANGPTITVQSDNELPKTEPIYQKCEKADLSFWASIKDLMANKINLWNNLGILCYGFAISGFGTYFPKYLEIVLKQNSADAALTTGASSIFFQVAGLLFSGFLISKYKLRARTLVTVNIAVGVFMVVVLISFPHLVCKQGQVVDPKTMSPSIFANYLSGANEFDSNLTWGNGTSHYGSGPGGEQLQQSCSSDCNCAKGQVTPVCYQDKQLMFYSACHAGCKSYDATNQLFAECSCLPSPDITLSLGKCVDASACYYTFVILIALMAMLRFGSSFGRIGNVLIPYRCVDRSQKSLASGLSFLMWSIVSIPSPIVYGRIIDSTCLLWGSKCGERGNCLLYDDVKFAYAMATTAAGLSLLGLACDCVMWYYVKDLKLYGEEENEEKK
;
A
#
# COMPACT_ATOMS: atom_id res chain seq x y z
N LEU A 1 -4.39 -0.51 -23.60
CA LEU A 1 -5.04 0.55 -22.80
C LEU A 1 -3.96 1.35 -22.07
N LYS A 2 -3.67 2.57 -22.51
CA LYS A 2 -2.95 3.55 -21.67
C LYS A 2 -4.01 4.38 -20.97
N LEU A 3 -4.31 4.05 -19.71
CA LEU A 3 -5.27 4.81 -18.90
C LEU A 3 -4.55 6.00 -18.26
N SER A 4 -5.22 7.16 -18.17
CA SER A 4 -4.73 8.27 -17.37
C SER A 4 -4.63 7.85 -15.90
N THR A 5 -3.66 8.41 -15.18
CA THR A 5 -3.47 8.16 -13.73
C THR A 5 -4.73 8.52 -12.94
N GLU A 6 -5.47 9.55 -13.38
CA GLU A 6 -6.74 9.95 -12.81
C GLU A 6 -7.83 8.87 -12.97
N THR A 7 -7.97 8.32 -14.18
CA THR A 7 -8.92 7.23 -14.46
C THR A 7 -8.59 5.97 -13.66
N ILE A 8 -7.31 5.61 -13.54
CA ILE A 8 -6.85 4.50 -12.68
C ILE A 8 -7.23 4.76 -11.22
N GLY A 9 -7.07 6.01 -10.75
CA GLY A 9 -7.50 6.45 -9.44
C GLY A 9 -9.00 6.22 -9.22
N TYR A 10 -9.84 6.69 -10.13
CA TYR A 10 -11.30 6.49 -10.05
C TYR A 10 -11.68 5.00 -10.05
N ILE A 11 -11.09 4.19 -10.94
CA ILE A 11 -11.31 2.75 -10.97
C ILE A 11 -10.96 2.11 -9.61
N GLY A 12 -9.84 2.52 -9.02
CA GLY A 12 -9.35 2.00 -7.74
C GLY A 12 -10.31 2.25 -6.58
N THR A 13 -11.03 3.38 -6.57
CA THR A 13 -11.94 3.74 -5.47
C THR A 13 -13.22 2.89 -5.37
N GLY A 14 -13.53 2.06 -6.36
CA GLY A 14 -14.77 1.26 -6.38
C GLY A 14 -14.93 0.38 -5.13
N ASN A 15 -13.81 -0.16 -4.64
CA ASN A 15 -13.78 -0.97 -3.42
C ASN A 15 -14.21 -0.15 -2.20
N GLU A 16 -13.62 1.01 -1.97
CA GLU A 16 -13.90 1.89 -0.84
C GLU A 16 -15.35 2.41 -0.89
N ILE A 17 -15.85 2.73 -2.08
CA ILE A 17 -17.25 3.15 -2.28
C ILE A 17 -18.21 2.07 -1.78
N SER A 18 -18.01 0.80 -2.18
CA SER A 18 -18.88 -0.29 -1.71
C SER A 18 -18.86 -0.41 -0.18
N GLN A 19 -17.70 -0.23 0.45
CA GLN A 19 -17.53 -0.29 1.89
C GLN A 19 -18.25 0.87 2.60
N MET A 20 -18.16 2.09 2.05
CA MET A 20 -18.83 3.25 2.60
C MET A 20 -20.36 3.11 2.63
N PHE A 21 -20.95 2.54 1.58
CA PHE A 21 -22.42 2.44 1.48
C PHE A 21 -22.99 1.15 2.07
N LEU A 22 -22.26 0.03 1.97
CA LEU A 22 -22.81 -1.29 2.26
C LEU A 22 -22.30 -1.92 3.56
N ALA A 23 -21.22 -1.40 4.19
CA ALA A 23 -20.63 -2.04 5.37
C ALA A 23 -21.64 -2.24 6.50
N LEU A 24 -22.35 -1.19 6.93
CA LEU A 24 -23.32 -1.31 8.02
C LEU A 24 -24.49 -2.24 7.68
N ILE A 25 -25.03 -2.14 6.46
CA ILE A 25 -26.19 -2.89 6.00
C ILE A 25 -25.87 -4.39 5.95
N LEU A 26 -24.78 -4.75 5.27
CA LEU A 26 -24.37 -6.14 5.10
C LEU A 26 -23.91 -6.76 6.43
N SER A 27 -23.22 -6.00 7.28
CA SER A 27 -22.84 -6.46 8.61
C SER A 27 -24.03 -6.68 9.55
N TYR A 28 -25.07 -5.85 9.47
CA TYR A 28 -26.32 -6.06 10.22
C TYR A 28 -27.07 -7.29 9.73
N ALA A 29 -27.34 -7.38 8.43
CA ALA A 29 -28.09 -8.49 7.83
C ALA A 29 -27.34 -9.83 7.99
N GLY A 30 -26.04 -9.84 7.69
CA GLY A 30 -25.18 -11.01 7.83
C GLY A 30 -24.96 -11.42 9.29
N GLY A 31 -24.94 -10.45 10.21
CA GLY A 31 -24.78 -10.65 11.65
C GLY A 31 -25.95 -11.40 12.30
N LYS A 32 -27.20 -11.05 11.92
CA LYS A 32 -28.43 -11.73 12.36
C LYS A 32 -28.68 -13.05 11.62
N GLY A 33 -28.23 -13.13 10.37
CA GLY A 33 -28.39 -14.29 9.51
C GLY A 33 -27.46 -15.47 9.84
N HIS A 34 -27.30 -16.37 8.87
CA HIS A 34 -26.39 -17.50 8.94
C HIS A 34 -24.97 -17.08 8.51
N ARG A 35 -24.16 -16.55 9.43
CA ARG A 35 -22.83 -15.95 9.14
C ARG A 35 -21.98 -16.72 8.10
N PRO A 36 -21.75 -18.05 8.20
CA PRO A 36 -21.01 -18.80 7.17
C PRO A 36 -21.55 -18.67 5.74
N ARG A 37 -22.88 -18.65 5.55
CA ARG A 37 -23.49 -18.51 4.22
C ARG A 37 -23.32 -17.11 3.65
N TRP A 38 -23.33 -16.09 4.50
CA TRP A 38 -23.01 -14.72 4.10
C TRP A 38 -21.52 -14.56 3.77
N ILE A 39 -20.63 -15.24 4.50
CA ILE A 39 -19.20 -15.30 4.14
C ILE A 39 -19.02 -16.02 2.79
N ALA A 40 -19.75 -17.11 2.55
CA ALA A 40 -19.77 -17.79 1.25
C ALA A 40 -20.26 -16.88 0.11
N LEU A 41 -21.31 -16.08 0.35
CA LEU A 41 -21.76 -15.06 -0.60
C LEU A 41 -20.65 -14.04 -0.89
N GLY A 42 -19.89 -13.64 0.14
CA GLY A 42 -18.72 -12.78 -0.02
C GLY A 42 -17.65 -13.40 -0.93
N LEU A 43 -17.32 -14.68 -0.72
CA LEU A 43 -16.37 -15.42 -1.57
C LEU A 43 -16.86 -15.55 -3.02
N LEU A 44 -18.17 -15.79 -3.23
CA LEU A 44 -18.77 -15.80 -4.56
C LEU A 44 -18.68 -14.42 -5.23
N SER A 45 -18.95 -13.34 -4.49
CA SER A 45 -18.84 -11.98 -5.03
C SER A 45 -17.40 -11.66 -5.46
N SER A 46 -16.39 -12.05 -4.67
CA SER A 46 -14.98 -11.91 -5.07
C SER A 46 -14.63 -12.74 -6.32
N SER A 47 -15.20 -13.94 -6.48
CA SER A 47 -15.03 -14.77 -7.69
C SER A 47 -15.61 -14.07 -8.93
N VAL A 48 -16.81 -13.47 -8.80
CA VAL A 48 -17.43 -12.66 -9.88
C VAL A 48 -16.57 -11.43 -10.20
N ALA A 49 -15.99 -10.76 -9.20
CA ALA A 49 -15.09 -9.65 -9.42
C ALA A 49 -13.84 -10.06 -10.24
N TYR A 50 -13.24 -11.22 -9.94
CA TYR A 50 -12.11 -11.72 -10.70
C TYR A 50 -12.46 -12.05 -12.16
N LEU A 51 -13.68 -12.53 -12.41
CA LEU A 51 -14.19 -12.65 -13.77
C LEU A 51 -14.22 -11.29 -14.47
N LEU A 52 -14.81 -10.27 -13.82
CA LEU A 52 -14.88 -8.91 -14.37
C LEU A 52 -13.52 -8.28 -14.61
N TYR A 53 -12.51 -8.56 -13.78
CA TYR A 53 -11.14 -8.10 -14.04
C TYR A 53 -10.51 -8.77 -15.26
N ALA A 54 -10.80 -10.04 -15.52
CA ALA A 54 -10.28 -10.74 -16.69
C ALA A 54 -11.05 -10.43 -17.98
N MET A 55 -12.33 -10.05 -17.87
CA MET A 55 -13.26 -9.83 -19.00
C MET A 55 -12.74 -8.87 -20.09
N PRO A 56 -12.10 -7.73 -19.79
CA PRO A 56 -11.60 -6.84 -20.84
C PRO A 56 -10.67 -7.54 -21.82
N HIS A 57 -9.83 -8.49 -21.36
CA HIS A 57 -8.97 -9.24 -22.26
C HIS A 57 -9.76 -10.22 -23.14
N PHE A 58 -10.78 -10.89 -22.59
CA PHE A 58 -11.60 -11.82 -23.38
C PHE A 58 -12.49 -11.12 -24.41
N LEU A 59 -12.93 -9.88 -24.12
CA LEU A 59 -13.77 -9.11 -25.03
C LEU A 59 -12.98 -8.39 -26.13
N TYR A 60 -11.85 -7.77 -25.77
CA TYR A 60 -11.06 -6.92 -26.70
C TYR A 60 -9.78 -7.60 -27.20
N GLY A 61 -9.38 -8.73 -26.62
CA GLY A 61 -8.12 -9.40 -26.93
C GLY A 61 -6.90 -8.64 -26.39
N PRO A 62 -5.69 -9.03 -26.85
CA PRO A 62 -4.43 -8.37 -26.47
C PRO A 62 -4.22 -7.01 -27.18
N GLY A 63 -5.01 -6.70 -28.23
CA GLY A 63 -4.86 -5.51 -29.08
C GLY A 63 -3.89 -5.72 -30.25
N ASN A 64 -4.05 -4.90 -31.30
CA ASN A 64 -3.31 -5.05 -32.56
C ASN A 64 -1.79 -4.78 -32.40
N GLU A 65 -1.41 -3.83 -31.54
CA GLU A 65 0.00 -3.54 -31.25
C GLU A 65 0.70 -4.76 -30.64
N ALA A 66 0.08 -5.42 -29.66
CA ALA A 66 0.63 -6.62 -29.05
C ALA A 66 0.70 -7.77 -30.07
N LEU A 67 -0.36 -7.97 -30.87
CA LEU A 67 -0.38 -9.01 -31.90
C LEU A 67 0.74 -8.81 -32.93
N SER A 68 1.04 -7.58 -33.33
CA SER A 68 2.10 -7.27 -34.31
C SER A 68 3.50 -7.73 -33.88
N LEU A 69 3.71 -8.02 -32.58
CA LEU A 69 4.98 -8.47 -32.01
C LEU A 69 5.10 -10.00 -31.93
N THR A 70 4.19 -10.74 -32.59
CA THR A 70 4.18 -12.21 -32.62
C THR A 70 4.55 -12.75 -33.99
N ALA A 71 5.23 -13.90 -34.03
CA ALA A 71 5.74 -14.47 -35.28
C ALA A 71 4.60 -14.83 -36.24
N GLU A 72 3.47 -15.32 -35.71
CA GLU A 72 2.31 -15.73 -36.48
C GLU A 72 1.60 -14.54 -37.16
N TYR A 73 1.56 -13.38 -36.50
CA TYR A 73 0.99 -12.17 -37.08
C TYR A 73 1.94 -11.51 -38.08
N PHE A 74 3.26 -11.58 -37.79
CA PHE A 74 4.31 -11.09 -38.68
C PHE A 74 4.32 -11.85 -40.01
N GLU A 75 4.17 -13.18 -39.99
CA GLU A 75 4.09 -14.03 -41.19
C GLU A 75 2.84 -13.76 -42.03
N LYS A 76 1.72 -13.36 -41.40
CA LYS A 76 0.45 -13.07 -42.09
C LYS A 76 0.47 -11.78 -42.91
N PHE A 77 1.31 -10.81 -42.56
CA PHE A 77 1.35 -9.48 -43.19
C PHE A 77 2.50 -9.27 -44.17
N HIS A 78 3.54 -10.12 -44.14
CA HIS A 78 4.66 -10.04 -45.09
C HIS A 78 4.66 -11.25 -46.05
N ASN A 79 4.55 -10.96 -47.36
CA ASN A 79 4.45 -11.97 -48.42
C ASN A 79 5.65 -12.94 -48.47
N THR A 80 5.29 -14.18 -48.76
CA THR A 80 6.01 -15.43 -48.47
C THR A 80 7.06 -15.81 -49.53
N SER A 81 8.13 -15.03 -49.68
CA SER A 81 9.30 -15.47 -50.47
C SER A 81 10.67 -15.26 -49.80
N ASP A 82 10.82 -14.27 -48.92
CA ASP A 82 12.11 -13.99 -48.23
C ASP A 82 12.15 -14.44 -46.75
N ILE A 83 11.03 -14.91 -46.19
CA ILE A 83 10.87 -15.06 -44.74
C ILE A 83 11.19 -16.47 -44.25
N THR A 84 10.94 -17.51 -45.04
CA THR A 84 11.27 -18.91 -44.68
C THR A 84 12.78 -19.13 -44.50
N THR A 85 13.60 -18.39 -45.24
CA THR A 85 15.06 -18.34 -45.09
C THR A 85 15.52 -17.54 -43.86
N VAL A 86 14.77 -16.53 -43.41
CA VAL A 86 15.09 -15.71 -42.23
C VAL A 86 14.64 -16.40 -40.93
N ILE A 87 13.48 -17.08 -40.91
CA ILE A 87 12.94 -17.77 -39.73
C ILE A 87 13.73 -19.05 -39.41
N SER A 88 14.23 -19.77 -40.43
CA SER A 88 15.06 -20.97 -40.20
C SER A 88 16.41 -20.66 -39.56
N ASN A 89 16.87 -19.41 -39.63
CA ASN A 89 18.14 -18.96 -39.10
C ASN A 89 17.95 -17.93 -37.97
N LYS A 90 17.97 -18.39 -36.71
CA LYS A 90 17.78 -17.54 -35.52
C LYS A 90 18.67 -16.28 -35.50
N THR A 91 19.87 -16.33 -36.07
CA THR A 91 20.76 -15.17 -36.18
C THR A 91 20.37 -14.21 -37.30
N ALA A 92 19.78 -14.69 -38.41
CA ALA A 92 19.26 -13.83 -39.47
C ALA A 92 18.01 -13.08 -39.01
N LEU A 93 17.09 -13.74 -38.31
CA LEU A 93 15.92 -13.10 -37.69
C LEU A 93 16.35 -12.09 -36.62
N ALA A 94 17.31 -12.45 -35.76
CA ALA A 94 17.87 -11.53 -34.78
C ALA A 94 18.54 -10.31 -35.44
N ASN A 95 19.29 -10.49 -36.53
CA ASN A 95 19.94 -9.39 -37.25
C ASN A 95 18.94 -8.53 -38.04
N PHE A 96 17.88 -9.13 -38.61
CA PHE A 96 16.81 -8.41 -39.28
C PHE A 96 15.99 -7.57 -38.30
N LEU A 97 15.60 -8.16 -37.16
CA LEU A 97 14.93 -7.45 -36.06
C LEU A 97 15.84 -6.40 -35.42
N LYS A 98 17.15 -6.66 -35.32
CA LYS A 98 18.14 -5.69 -34.84
C LYS A 98 18.33 -4.53 -35.82
N ASN A 99 18.31 -4.77 -37.12
CA ASN A 99 18.37 -3.70 -38.11
C ASN A 99 17.08 -2.86 -38.16
N LEU A 100 15.93 -3.44 -37.78
CA LEU A 100 14.69 -2.71 -37.53
C LEU A 100 14.71 -1.95 -36.20
N SER A 101 15.34 -2.49 -35.15
CA SER A 101 15.42 -1.85 -33.82
C SER A 101 16.54 -0.81 -33.68
N VAL A 102 17.57 -0.85 -34.52
CA VAL A 102 18.71 0.08 -34.48
C VAL A 102 18.33 1.48 -34.94
N ASN A 103 17.17 1.66 -35.59
CA ASN A 103 16.63 2.98 -35.90
C ASN A 103 15.77 3.58 -34.78
N ASP A 104 15.54 2.87 -33.66
CA ASP A 104 14.87 3.44 -32.50
C ASP A 104 15.88 4.21 -31.63
N GLU A 105 16.01 5.49 -31.97
CA GLU A 105 16.57 6.60 -31.19
C GLU A 105 15.92 6.77 -29.79
N LYS A 106 15.15 5.79 -29.28
CA LYS A 106 14.34 5.88 -28.06
C LYS A 106 15.05 5.41 -26.79
N ASP A 107 15.95 4.44 -26.86
CA ASP A 107 16.69 3.99 -25.66
C ASP A 107 17.86 4.93 -25.30
N LEU A 108 18.33 5.72 -26.27
CA LEU A 108 19.29 6.81 -26.04
C LEU A 108 18.63 8.11 -25.52
N LYS A 109 17.29 8.21 -25.52
CA LYS A 109 16.55 9.42 -25.10
C LYS A 109 16.46 9.61 -23.58
N ALA A 110 16.88 8.63 -22.78
CA ALA A 110 16.88 8.75 -21.33
C ALA A 110 18.06 9.58 -20.76
N VAL A 111 19.11 9.83 -21.55
CA VAL A 111 20.32 10.52 -21.11
C VAL A 111 20.57 11.77 -21.97
N THR A 112 20.08 12.92 -21.52
CA THR A 112 20.22 14.20 -22.23
C THR A 112 21.59 14.83 -21.92
N VAL A 113 22.53 14.72 -22.86
CA VAL A 113 23.83 15.42 -22.85
C VAL A 113 23.73 16.79 -23.54
N CYS A 114 24.68 17.69 -23.29
CA CYS A 114 24.75 18.99 -23.94
C CYS A 114 25.06 18.85 -25.44
N LYS A 115 24.16 19.38 -26.28
CA LYS A 115 24.36 19.49 -27.73
C LYS A 115 24.54 20.97 -28.12
N PRO A 116 25.77 21.43 -28.41
CA PRO A 116 26.00 22.79 -28.89
C PRO A 116 25.37 22.98 -30.28
N ASN A 117 24.67 24.11 -30.49
CA ASN A 117 23.97 24.45 -31.75
C ASN A 117 22.90 23.45 -32.23
N GLY A 118 22.36 22.61 -31.35
CA GLY A 118 21.26 21.72 -31.71
C GLY A 118 20.00 22.50 -32.11
N THR A 119 19.55 22.33 -33.35
CA THR A 119 18.17 22.65 -33.73
C THR A 119 17.23 21.95 -32.76
N ILE A 120 16.15 22.63 -32.35
CA ILE A 120 15.06 22.04 -31.58
C ILE A 120 14.53 20.84 -32.39
N GLN A 121 15.06 19.63 -32.16
CA GLN A 121 14.18 18.48 -32.18
C GLN A 121 13.40 18.65 -30.90
N SER A 122 12.24 19.29 -31.01
CA SER A 122 11.17 19.07 -30.06
C SER A 122 11.09 17.55 -29.99
N SER A 123 11.55 16.98 -28.88
CA SER A 123 11.18 15.64 -28.49
C SER A 123 9.68 15.56 -28.80
N SER A 124 9.33 14.73 -29.79
CA SER A 124 7.97 14.47 -30.27
C SER A 124 6.94 15.03 -29.29
N GLU A 125 6.22 16.07 -29.73
CA GLU A 125 4.95 16.50 -29.17
C GLU A 125 4.28 15.26 -28.57
N PHE A 126 4.31 15.19 -27.23
CA PHE A 126 3.81 14.03 -26.52
C PHE A 126 2.32 14.09 -26.75
N ASP A 127 1.82 13.30 -27.71
CA ASP A 127 0.44 13.29 -28.19
C ASP A 127 -0.49 13.40 -26.96
N CYS A 128 -1.06 14.58 -26.75
CA CYS A 128 -1.90 14.87 -25.57
C CYS A 128 -3.34 14.41 -25.87
N ASP A 129 -3.50 13.32 -26.62
CA ASP A 129 -4.80 12.77 -27.02
C ASP A 129 -5.11 11.53 -26.18
N LEU A 130 -5.97 11.72 -25.17
CA LEU A 130 -6.58 10.62 -24.43
C LEU A 130 -7.80 10.15 -25.21
N GLY A 131 -7.60 9.14 -26.05
CA GLY A 131 -8.65 8.54 -26.86
C GLY A 131 -9.87 8.06 -26.04
N ASP A 132 -11.05 8.46 -26.52
CA ASP A 132 -12.39 8.20 -25.98
C ASP A 132 -12.83 6.71 -26.01
N ASP A 133 -11.98 5.77 -26.48
CA ASP A 133 -12.34 4.35 -26.66
C ASP A 133 -12.28 3.48 -25.39
N SER A 134 -12.15 4.08 -24.20
CA SER A 134 -11.77 3.37 -22.95
C SER A 134 -12.88 3.17 -21.92
N VAL A 135 -14.12 3.57 -22.20
CA VAL A 135 -15.22 3.58 -21.21
C VAL A 135 -15.65 2.18 -20.77
N ILE A 136 -15.84 1.23 -21.69
CA ILE A 136 -16.36 -0.11 -21.36
C ILE A 136 -15.36 -0.92 -20.49
N PRO A 137 -14.07 -1.05 -20.85
CA PRO A 137 -13.08 -1.70 -19.97
C PRO A 137 -12.99 -1.05 -18.59
N THR A 138 -13.04 0.28 -18.53
CA THR A 138 -13.02 1.05 -17.28
C THR A 138 -14.20 0.72 -16.38
N MET A 139 -15.42 0.68 -16.94
CA MET A 139 -16.64 0.32 -16.21
C MET A 139 -16.63 -1.13 -15.70
N LEU A 140 -16.08 -2.07 -16.48
CA LEU A 140 -15.95 -3.47 -16.05
C LEU A 140 -15.01 -3.60 -14.85
N ILE A 141 -13.84 -2.96 -14.90
CA ILE A 141 -12.87 -3.02 -13.80
C ILE A 141 -13.40 -2.29 -12.56
N PHE A 142 -14.05 -1.12 -12.73
CA PHE A 142 -14.71 -0.42 -11.63
C PHE A 142 -15.79 -1.29 -10.96
N SER A 143 -16.63 -1.94 -11.77
CA SER A 143 -17.65 -2.87 -11.26
C SER A 143 -17.02 -4.06 -10.53
N GLY A 144 -15.90 -4.57 -11.03
CA GLY A 144 -15.09 -5.58 -10.35
C GLY A 144 -14.62 -5.09 -8.97
N ASN A 145 -14.04 -3.90 -8.87
CA ASN A 145 -13.58 -3.32 -7.59
C ASN A 145 -14.73 -3.13 -6.61
N PHE A 146 -15.88 -2.65 -7.09
CA PHE A 146 -17.08 -2.49 -6.27
C PHE A 146 -17.58 -3.83 -5.71
N ILE A 147 -17.66 -4.87 -6.54
CA ILE A 147 -18.10 -6.21 -6.11
C ILE A 147 -17.05 -6.88 -5.21
N ALA A 148 -15.76 -6.71 -5.48
CA ALA A 148 -14.70 -7.21 -4.61
C ALA A 148 -14.76 -6.58 -3.21
N GLY A 149 -15.19 -5.33 -3.12
CA GLY A 149 -15.42 -4.67 -1.83
C GLY A 149 -16.61 -5.24 -1.06
N ILE A 150 -17.71 -5.64 -1.72
CA ILE A 150 -18.79 -6.42 -1.08
C ILE A 150 -18.25 -7.71 -0.45
N GLY A 151 -17.41 -8.45 -1.18
CA GLY A 151 -16.79 -9.68 -0.69
C GLY A 151 -15.91 -9.43 0.53
N SER A 152 -15.14 -8.34 0.48
CA SER A 152 -14.29 -7.89 1.59
C SER A 152 -15.13 -7.57 2.83
N ILE A 153 -16.20 -6.77 2.73
CA ILE A 153 -17.09 -6.44 3.86
C ILE A 153 -17.60 -7.71 4.54
N LEU A 154 -18.16 -8.64 3.77
CA LEU A 154 -18.78 -9.85 4.31
C LEU A 154 -17.75 -10.75 5.01
N PHE A 155 -16.54 -10.85 4.47
CA PHE A 155 -15.48 -11.60 5.12
C PHE A 155 -14.99 -10.90 6.41
N TYR A 156 -14.59 -9.63 6.32
CA TYR A 156 -13.96 -8.90 7.43
C TYR A 156 -14.89 -8.69 8.61
N THR A 157 -16.19 -8.47 8.37
CA THR A 157 -17.15 -8.11 9.42
C THR A 157 -17.87 -9.30 10.04
N LEU A 158 -17.89 -10.46 9.38
CA LEU A 158 -18.59 -11.65 9.87
C LEU A 158 -17.64 -12.73 10.40
N ALA A 159 -16.42 -12.87 9.83
CA ALA A 159 -15.49 -13.93 10.20
C ALA A 159 -15.00 -13.79 11.66
N GLY A 160 -14.58 -12.60 12.06
CA GLY A 160 -14.11 -12.32 13.43
C GLY A 160 -15.15 -12.65 14.50
N PRO A 161 -16.38 -12.09 14.41
CA PRO A 161 -17.45 -12.42 15.35
C PRO A 161 -17.86 -13.89 15.33
N PHE A 162 -17.84 -14.54 14.16
CA PHE A 162 -18.12 -15.97 14.06
C PHE A 162 -17.08 -16.81 14.81
N ILE A 163 -15.79 -16.49 14.69
CA ILE A 163 -14.74 -17.17 15.46
C ILE A 163 -14.91 -16.91 16.95
N ASP A 164 -15.11 -15.65 17.36
CA ASP A 164 -15.23 -15.28 18.78
C ASP A 164 -16.43 -15.96 19.46
N ASP A 165 -17.55 -16.12 18.75
CA ASP A 165 -18.77 -16.73 19.27
C ASP A 165 -18.70 -18.25 19.45
N HIS A 166 -17.77 -18.92 18.77
CA HIS A 166 -17.66 -20.38 18.78
C HIS A 166 -16.39 -20.90 19.45
N MET A 167 -15.52 -20.00 19.89
CA MET A 167 -14.28 -20.32 20.60
C MET A 167 -14.39 -19.98 22.08
N ARG A 168 -13.59 -20.66 22.91
CA ARG A 168 -13.47 -20.27 24.32
C ARG A 168 -12.89 -18.85 24.41
N PRO A 169 -13.38 -17.97 25.29
CA PRO A 169 -12.92 -16.58 25.38
C PRO A 169 -11.40 -16.43 25.54
N VAL A 170 -10.77 -17.38 26.25
CA VAL A 170 -9.31 -17.42 26.45
C VAL A 170 -8.54 -17.78 25.17
N LYS A 171 -9.10 -18.65 24.31
CA LYS A 171 -8.45 -19.12 23.08
C LYS A 171 -8.81 -18.30 21.83
N ALA A 172 -9.92 -17.57 21.87
CA ALA A 172 -10.38 -16.75 20.75
C ALA A 172 -9.31 -15.73 20.25
N PRO A 173 -8.56 -15.00 21.10
CA PRO A 173 -7.57 -14.03 20.66
C PRO A 173 -6.46 -14.65 19.79
N LEU A 174 -5.93 -15.82 20.19
CA LEU A 174 -4.92 -16.54 19.43
C LEU A 174 -5.43 -16.98 18.04
N ILE A 175 -6.66 -17.49 17.94
CA ILE A 175 -7.20 -17.92 16.63
C ILE A 175 -7.49 -16.72 15.74
N ILE A 176 -8.01 -15.62 16.29
CA ILE A 176 -8.20 -14.36 15.56
C ILE A 176 -6.84 -13.84 15.06
N ALA A 177 -5.79 -13.93 15.87
CA ALA A 177 -4.43 -13.56 15.47
C ALA A 177 -3.86 -14.44 14.35
N VAL A 178 -3.97 -15.77 14.46
CA VAL A 178 -3.52 -16.70 13.41
C VAL A 178 -4.25 -16.43 12.09
N THR A 179 -5.58 -16.26 12.14
CA THR A 179 -6.39 -15.93 10.97
C THR A 179 -5.98 -14.59 10.37
N GLY A 180 -5.74 -13.58 11.21
CA GLY A 180 -5.24 -12.27 10.79
C GLY A 180 -3.86 -12.34 10.13
N SER A 181 -2.95 -13.16 10.67
CA SER A 181 -1.59 -13.34 10.14
C SER A 181 -1.58 -14.02 8.78
N VAL A 182 -2.37 -15.09 8.60
CA VAL A 182 -2.52 -15.75 7.28
C VAL A 182 -3.03 -14.75 6.24
N ARG A 183 -3.97 -13.88 6.62
CA ARG A 183 -4.48 -12.82 5.75
C ARG A 183 -3.39 -11.81 5.37
N GLN A 184 -2.55 -11.36 6.32
CA GLN A 184 -1.46 -10.42 6.02
C GLN A 184 -0.36 -11.03 5.14
N ALA A 185 -0.21 -12.37 5.11
CA ALA A 185 0.71 -13.05 4.20
C ALA A 185 0.16 -13.20 2.77
N GLY A 186 -1.17 -13.07 2.58
CA GLY A 186 -1.84 -13.19 1.28
C GLY A 186 -1.23 -12.35 0.14
N PRO A 187 -0.89 -11.06 0.36
CA PRO A 187 -0.22 -10.23 -0.64
C PRO A 187 1.09 -10.79 -1.19
N LEU A 188 1.88 -11.53 -0.39
CA LEU A 188 3.12 -12.16 -0.87
C LEU A 188 2.81 -13.22 -1.93
N ILE A 189 1.77 -14.03 -1.69
CA ILE A 189 1.32 -15.05 -2.63
C ILE A 189 0.80 -14.37 -3.90
N GLY A 190 0.04 -13.27 -3.76
CA GLY A 190 -0.44 -12.47 -4.89
C GLY A 190 0.70 -11.91 -5.75
N TRP A 191 1.75 -11.35 -5.12
CA TRP A 191 2.92 -10.85 -5.85
C TRP A 191 3.68 -11.95 -6.58
N ILE A 192 3.83 -13.13 -5.97
CA ILE A 192 4.49 -14.28 -6.62
C ILE A 192 3.68 -14.72 -7.86
N VAL A 193 2.36 -14.86 -7.73
CA VAL A 193 1.50 -15.24 -8.86
C VAL A 193 1.52 -14.16 -9.94
N ALA A 194 1.44 -12.88 -9.56
CA ALA A 194 1.54 -11.76 -10.49
C ALA A 194 2.89 -11.74 -11.23
N TYR A 195 4.00 -11.93 -10.52
CA TYR A 195 5.34 -12.00 -11.11
C TYR A 195 5.43 -13.12 -12.16
N VAL A 196 4.93 -14.32 -11.86
CA VAL A 196 4.92 -15.44 -12.81
C VAL A 196 4.04 -15.13 -14.01
N CYS A 197 2.82 -14.60 -13.80
CA CYS A 197 1.88 -14.28 -14.89
C CYS A 197 2.41 -13.17 -15.80
N LEU A 198 3.06 -12.14 -15.25
CA LEU A 198 3.59 -11.01 -16.04
C LEU A 198 4.82 -11.40 -16.87
N ARG A 199 5.51 -12.49 -16.54
CA ARG A 199 6.60 -13.04 -17.36
C ARG A 199 6.13 -13.92 -18.50
N ILE A 200 4.84 -14.28 -18.54
CA ILE A 200 4.21 -14.96 -19.67
C ILE A 200 3.64 -13.88 -20.60
N TYR A 201 3.80 -14.04 -21.92
CA TYR A 201 3.29 -13.07 -22.88
C TYR A 201 1.76 -12.99 -22.84
N VAL A 202 1.19 -11.81 -23.09
CA VAL A 202 -0.26 -11.52 -22.95
C VAL A 202 -1.17 -12.55 -23.63
N SER A 203 -0.71 -13.13 -24.75
CA SER A 203 -1.34 -14.26 -25.42
C SER A 203 -0.41 -15.48 -25.37
N PRO A 204 -0.59 -16.39 -24.39
CA PRO A 204 0.30 -17.54 -24.18
C PRO A 204 0.33 -18.54 -25.34
N THR A 205 -0.66 -18.49 -26.22
CA THR A 205 -0.80 -19.36 -27.40
C THR A 205 0.00 -18.88 -28.60
N LEU A 206 0.54 -17.66 -28.59
CA LEU A 206 1.30 -17.05 -29.68
C LEU A 206 2.78 -16.95 -29.32
N THR A 207 3.66 -16.97 -30.33
CA THR A 207 5.10 -16.89 -30.13
C THR A 207 5.60 -15.45 -30.23
N PRO A 208 6.05 -14.83 -29.11
CA PRO A 208 6.54 -13.45 -29.15
C PRO A 208 7.92 -13.37 -29.79
N LEU A 209 8.15 -12.35 -30.62
CA LEU A 209 9.45 -12.02 -31.21
C LEU A 209 10.34 -11.23 -30.24
N ILE A 210 9.76 -10.69 -29.17
CA ILE A 210 10.42 -9.88 -28.15
C ILE A 210 10.61 -10.65 -26.83
N THR A 211 11.59 -10.21 -26.04
CA THR A 211 11.86 -10.80 -24.71
C THR A 211 11.22 -9.99 -23.59
N ASN A 212 11.08 -10.59 -22.40
CA ASN A 212 10.50 -9.93 -21.20
C ASN A 212 11.35 -8.80 -20.59
N LYS A 213 12.43 -8.39 -21.26
CA LYS A 213 13.25 -7.23 -20.91
C LYS A 213 12.97 -6.01 -21.78
N ASP A 214 12.19 -6.17 -22.85
CA ASP A 214 11.79 -5.08 -23.75
C ASP A 214 10.61 -4.32 -23.11
N ASP A 215 10.66 -2.98 -23.14
CA ASP A 215 9.62 -2.11 -22.56
C ASP A 215 8.24 -2.29 -23.21
N ARG A 216 8.18 -2.85 -24.42
CA ARG A 216 6.94 -3.18 -25.12
C ARG A 216 6.34 -4.52 -24.68
N TRP A 217 7.00 -5.24 -23.78
CA TRP A 217 6.50 -6.51 -23.26
C TRP A 217 5.22 -6.31 -22.45
N LEU A 218 4.13 -6.92 -22.93
CA LEU A 218 2.88 -7.00 -22.19
C LEU A 218 2.73 -8.41 -21.61
N GLY A 219 2.82 -8.49 -20.28
CA GLY A 219 2.59 -9.73 -19.55
C GLY A 219 1.11 -10.15 -19.53
N ALA A 220 0.84 -11.43 -19.26
CA ALA A 220 -0.50 -12.00 -19.12
C ALA A 220 -1.19 -11.56 -17.82
N TRP A 221 -1.47 -10.26 -17.71
CA TRP A 221 -2.06 -9.60 -16.53
C TRP A 221 -3.44 -10.15 -16.13
N TRP A 222 -4.19 -10.71 -17.08
CA TRP A 222 -5.52 -11.29 -16.88
C TRP A 222 -5.48 -12.69 -16.27
N LEU A 223 -4.38 -13.43 -16.46
CA LEU A 223 -4.27 -14.85 -16.15
C LEU A 223 -4.39 -15.11 -14.65
N GLY A 224 -3.81 -14.24 -13.82
CA GLY A 224 -3.87 -14.36 -12.36
C GLY A 224 -5.31 -14.38 -11.84
N TRP A 225 -6.18 -13.54 -12.39
CA TRP A 225 -7.59 -13.48 -11.97
C TRP A 225 -8.34 -14.77 -12.28
N VAL A 226 -8.08 -15.37 -13.44
CA VAL A 226 -8.67 -16.66 -13.85
C VAL A 226 -8.21 -17.79 -12.92
N LEU A 227 -6.93 -17.79 -12.54
CA LEU A 227 -6.38 -18.78 -11.60
C LEU A 227 -7.04 -18.73 -10.22
N TYR A 228 -7.44 -17.54 -9.75
CA TYR A 228 -8.12 -17.38 -8.46
C TYR A 228 -9.64 -17.57 -8.52
N LEU A 229 -10.26 -17.44 -9.70
CA LEU A 229 -11.71 -17.52 -9.89
C LEU A 229 -12.29 -18.84 -9.41
N VAL A 230 -11.77 -19.97 -9.93
CA VAL A 230 -12.30 -21.31 -9.65
C VAL A 230 -12.06 -21.73 -8.19
N PRO A 231 -10.85 -21.57 -7.61
CA PRO A 231 -10.61 -21.88 -6.20
C PRO A 231 -11.50 -21.08 -5.25
N MET A 232 -11.77 -19.79 -5.54
CA MET A 232 -12.65 -18.99 -4.69
C MET A 232 -14.11 -19.44 -4.76
N ALA A 233 -14.61 -19.78 -5.95
CA ALA A 233 -15.96 -20.33 -6.10
C ALA A 233 -16.11 -21.66 -5.35
N PHE A 234 -15.10 -22.53 -5.45
CA PHE A 234 -15.07 -23.80 -4.73
C PHE A 234 -15.04 -23.61 -3.21
N LEU A 235 -14.19 -22.71 -2.70
CA LEU A 235 -14.13 -22.38 -1.26
C LEU A 235 -15.45 -21.77 -0.77
N ALA A 236 -16.17 -21.02 -1.60
CA ALA A 236 -17.48 -20.51 -1.26
C ALA A 236 -18.50 -21.62 -1.03
N VAL A 237 -18.51 -22.65 -1.90
CA VAL A 237 -19.35 -23.84 -1.72
C VAL A 237 -19.02 -24.52 -0.39
N LEU A 238 -17.73 -24.75 -0.10
CA LEU A 238 -17.32 -25.35 1.17
C LEU A 238 -17.77 -24.53 2.38
N MET A 239 -17.63 -23.20 2.34
CA MET A 239 -18.06 -22.33 3.43
C MET A 239 -19.59 -22.33 3.60
N SER A 240 -20.37 -22.53 2.52
CA SER A 240 -21.83 -22.60 2.59
C SER A 240 -22.34 -23.85 3.34
N LEU A 241 -21.54 -24.92 3.36
CA LEU A 241 -21.83 -26.18 4.06
C LEU A 241 -21.57 -26.11 5.57
N PHE A 242 -20.85 -25.09 6.05
CA PHE A 242 -20.59 -24.94 7.49
C PHE A 242 -21.89 -24.69 8.26
N PRO A 243 -22.07 -25.33 9.44
CA PRO A 243 -23.28 -25.14 10.24
C PRO A 243 -23.32 -23.74 10.88
N ARG A 244 -24.53 -23.25 11.18
CA ARG A 244 -24.75 -21.95 11.84
C ARG A 244 -24.04 -21.86 13.19
N ILE A 245 -24.03 -22.96 13.94
CA ILE A 245 -23.47 -23.08 15.29
C ILE A 245 -22.60 -24.34 15.32
N LEU A 246 -21.36 -24.23 15.82
CA LEU A 246 -20.48 -25.40 15.98
C LEU A 246 -20.96 -26.31 17.12
N ARG A 247 -20.89 -27.63 16.91
CA ARG A 247 -21.39 -28.68 17.82
C ARG A 247 -20.85 -28.59 19.25
N THR A 248 -19.63 -28.08 19.43
CA THR A 248 -19.00 -27.86 20.75
C THR A 248 -19.77 -26.85 21.60
N THR A 249 -20.35 -25.82 20.97
CA THR A 249 -21.21 -24.84 21.64
C THR A 249 -22.53 -25.48 22.08
N ASN A 250 -23.09 -26.40 21.28
CA ASN A 250 -24.29 -27.15 21.66
C ASN A 250 -24.04 -28.09 22.85
N LYS A 251 -22.89 -28.78 22.89
CA LYS A 251 -22.51 -29.63 24.02
C LYS A 251 -22.35 -28.81 25.32
N LYS A 252 -21.66 -27.66 25.27
CA LYS A 252 -21.57 -26.75 26.43
C LYS A 252 -22.93 -26.25 26.89
N LYS A 253 -23.79 -25.80 25.96
CA LYS A 253 -25.16 -25.36 26.25
C LYS A 253 -25.96 -26.45 26.97
N GLN A 254 -25.78 -27.71 26.55
CA GLN A 254 -26.44 -28.87 27.15
C GLN A 254 -25.83 -29.25 28.51
N THR A 255 -24.50 -29.13 28.68
CA THR A 255 -23.82 -29.39 29.96
C THR A 255 -24.11 -28.31 31.01
N GLU A 256 -24.15 -27.03 30.65
CA GLU A 256 -24.50 -25.92 31.57
C GLU A 256 -25.98 -25.99 31.99
N LEU A 257 -26.89 -26.27 31.05
CA LEU A 257 -28.30 -26.56 31.37
C LEU A 257 -28.47 -27.75 32.34
N ASN A 258 -27.63 -28.78 32.20
CA ASN A 258 -27.65 -29.93 33.11
C ASN A 258 -27.02 -29.64 34.48
N LEU A 259 -26.10 -28.67 34.57
CA LEU A 259 -25.45 -28.27 35.83
C LEU A 259 -26.37 -27.38 36.67
N ASP A 260 -27.10 -26.45 36.04
CA ASP A 260 -28.09 -25.62 36.72
C ASP A 260 -29.30 -26.44 37.24
N MET A 261 -29.60 -27.57 36.60
CA MET A 261 -30.67 -28.50 36.99
C MET A 261 -30.33 -29.40 38.19
N ASN A 262 -29.06 -29.51 38.59
CA ASN A 262 -28.63 -30.41 39.68
C ASN A 262 -28.47 -29.70 41.04
N GLY A 263 -29.00 -28.48 41.17
CA GLY A 263 -29.10 -27.72 42.41
C GLY A 263 -30.25 -28.14 43.33
N ALA A 264 -30.64 -29.41 43.38
CA ALA A 264 -31.37 -30.07 44.48
C ALA A 264 -31.57 -31.56 44.18
N ASN A 265 -30.99 -32.42 45.03
CA ASN A 265 -31.19 -33.87 45.17
C ASN A 265 -30.41 -34.81 44.21
N GLY A 266 -29.83 -35.85 44.82
CA GLY A 266 -28.78 -36.75 44.27
C GLY A 266 -29.18 -37.70 43.12
N PRO A 267 -28.26 -38.60 42.70
CA PRO A 267 -28.30 -39.23 41.39
C PRO A 267 -29.31 -40.38 41.37
N THR A 268 -30.28 -40.30 40.45
CA THR A 268 -31.06 -41.48 40.04
C THR A 268 -30.91 -41.64 38.53
N ILE A 269 -30.17 -42.68 38.13
CA ILE A 269 -30.06 -43.12 36.75
C ILE A 269 -31.37 -43.82 36.39
N THR A 270 -32.14 -43.25 35.47
CA THR A 270 -33.12 -44.02 34.69
C THR A 270 -32.95 -43.67 33.21
N VAL A 271 -32.68 -44.71 32.43
CA VAL A 271 -32.72 -44.70 30.97
C VAL A 271 -34.18 -44.89 30.58
N GLN A 272 -34.79 -43.90 29.94
CA GLN A 272 -36.03 -44.10 29.19
C GLN A 272 -36.04 -43.20 27.94
N SER A 273 -36.01 -43.90 26.80
CA SER A 273 -36.59 -43.45 25.54
C SER A 273 -38.05 -43.08 25.81
N ASP A 274 -38.50 -41.91 25.36
CA ASP A 274 -39.61 -41.81 24.42
C ASP A 274 -39.93 -40.34 24.05
N ASN A 275 -40.51 -40.22 22.87
CA ASN A 275 -40.87 -39.01 22.15
C ASN A 275 -41.74 -38.06 22.97
N GLU A 276 -41.27 -36.82 23.16
CA GLU A 276 -42.04 -35.58 23.03
C GLU A 276 -41.05 -34.42 23.16
N LEU A 277 -41.00 -33.51 22.18
CA LEU A 277 -40.19 -32.29 22.24
C LEU A 277 -40.75 -31.40 23.36
N PRO A 278 -40.05 -31.18 24.49
CA PRO A 278 -40.46 -30.14 25.42
C PRO A 278 -39.97 -28.82 24.84
N LYS A 279 -40.90 -27.90 24.56
CA LYS A 279 -40.59 -26.49 24.34
C LYS A 279 -40.04 -25.91 25.65
N THR A 280 -38.75 -26.04 25.90
CA THR A 280 -38.07 -25.32 26.98
C THR A 280 -37.27 -24.17 26.39
N GLU A 281 -37.77 -22.97 26.66
CA GLU A 281 -37.13 -21.70 26.30
C GLU A 281 -35.72 -21.60 26.92
N PRO A 282 -34.74 -21.02 26.19
CA PRO A 282 -33.35 -20.99 26.63
C PRO A 282 -33.10 -20.00 27.78
N ILE A 283 -32.59 -20.50 28.91
CA ILE A 283 -32.25 -19.79 30.17
C ILE A 283 -31.03 -18.83 30.05
N TYR A 284 -30.56 -18.48 28.84
CA TYR A 284 -29.59 -17.38 28.63
C TYR A 284 -30.27 -16.05 28.22
N GLN A 285 -31.57 -15.94 28.51
CA GLN A 285 -32.40 -14.77 28.25
C GLN A 285 -32.30 -13.76 29.40
N LYS A 286 -31.13 -13.15 29.60
CA LYS A 286 -31.03 -12.00 30.52
C LYS A 286 -30.32 -10.76 29.98
N CYS A 287 -29.87 -10.74 28.72
CA CYS A 287 -29.47 -9.52 28.01
C CYS A 287 -29.57 -9.70 26.47
N GLU A 288 -30.59 -10.38 25.95
CA GLU A 288 -30.93 -10.15 24.54
C GLU A 288 -31.87 -8.94 24.53
N LYS A 289 -31.33 -7.74 24.28
CA LYS A 289 -32.18 -6.58 23.96
C LYS A 289 -33.11 -7.01 22.84
N ALA A 290 -34.39 -6.60 22.93
CA ALA A 290 -35.38 -6.82 21.88
C ALA A 290 -34.77 -6.55 20.51
N ASP A 291 -35.18 -7.31 19.48
CA ASP A 291 -34.56 -7.32 18.16
C ASP A 291 -34.57 -5.89 17.55
N LEU A 292 -33.53 -5.09 17.86
CA LEU A 292 -33.53 -3.66 17.59
C LEU A 292 -33.58 -3.45 16.08
N SER A 293 -34.39 -2.48 15.66
CA SER A 293 -34.39 -2.03 14.27
C SER A 293 -33.00 -1.50 13.89
N PHE A 294 -32.69 -1.53 12.59
CA PHE A 294 -31.35 -1.18 12.07
C PHE A 294 -30.80 0.14 12.66
N TRP A 295 -31.58 1.22 12.58
CA TRP A 295 -31.19 2.53 13.10
C TRP A 295 -31.07 2.56 14.63
N ALA A 296 -31.93 1.82 15.34
CA ALA A 296 -31.82 1.70 16.78
C ALA A 296 -30.53 0.98 17.18
N SER A 297 -30.13 -0.09 16.47
CA SER A 297 -28.87 -0.79 16.72
C SER A 297 -27.64 0.10 16.49
N ILE A 298 -27.65 0.93 15.45
CA ILE A 298 -26.57 1.89 15.20
C ILE A 298 -26.50 2.93 16.33
N LYS A 299 -27.65 3.48 16.75
CA LYS A 299 -27.72 4.46 17.84
C LYS A 299 -27.22 3.87 19.16
N ASP A 300 -27.61 2.64 19.48
CA ASP A 300 -27.17 1.91 20.67
C ASP A 300 -25.65 1.67 20.65
N LEU A 301 -25.12 1.27 19.49
CA LEU A 301 -23.70 1.02 19.29
C LEU A 301 -22.83 2.29 19.42
N MET A 302 -23.32 3.42 18.91
CA MET A 302 -22.65 4.73 19.05
C MET A 302 -22.80 5.33 20.46
N ALA A 303 -23.86 4.98 21.19
CA ALA A 303 -24.06 5.40 22.58
C ALA A 303 -23.11 4.65 23.54
N ASN A 304 -22.61 3.47 23.16
CA ASN A 304 -21.61 2.75 23.92
C ASN A 304 -20.25 3.47 23.88
N LYS A 305 -19.93 4.16 24.98
CA LYS A 305 -18.71 4.96 25.13
C LYS A 305 -17.43 4.16 24.86
N ILE A 306 -17.34 2.90 25.30
CA ILE A 306 -16.13 2.07 25.08
C ILE A 306 -15.92 1.84 23.58
N ASN A 307 -16.99 1.45 22.88
CA ASN A 307 -16.92 1.21 21.44
C ASN A 307 -16.63 2.50 20.66
N LEU A 308 -17.25 3.62 21.05
CA LEU A 308 -17.04 4.92 20.40
C LEU A 308 -15.58 5.38 20.48
N TRP A 309 -14.98 5.40 21.68
CA TRP A 309 -13.59 5.84 21.86
C TRP A 309 -12.58 4.90 21.20
N ASN A 310 -12.84 3.59 21.22
CA ASN A 310 -12.03 2.62 20.49
C ASN A 310 -12.03 2.90 18.97
N ASN A 311 -13.21 3.14 18.39
CA ASN A 311 -13.32 3.47 16.97
C ASN A 311 -12.66 4.82 16.63
N LEU A 312 -12.79 5.82 17.50
CA LEU A 312 -12.14 7.12 17.30
C LEU A 312 -10.62 7.02 17.36
N GLY A 313 -10.08 6.20 18.26
CA GLY A 313 -8.65 5.89 18.30
C GLY A 313 -8.18 5.22 17.00
N ILE A 314 -8.89 4.16 16.57
CA ILE A 314 -8.60 3.45 15.31
C ILE A 314 -8.65 4.40 14.10
N LEU A 315 -9.58 5.34 14.07
CA LEU A 315 -9.69 6.37 13.02
C LEU A 315 -8.43 7.25 12.94
N CYS A 316 -7.99 7.79 14.08
CA CYS A 316 -6.80 8.63 14.15
C CYS A 316 -5.53 7.88 13.73
N TYR A 317 -5.33 6.67 14.27
CA TYR A 317 -4.21 5.81 13.87
C TYR A 317 -4.31 5.38 12.40
N GLY A 318 -5.51 5.07 11.92
CA GLY A 318 -5.77 4.67 10.55
C GLY A 318 -5.43 5.78 9.56
N PHE A 319 -5.75 7.03 9.88
CA PHE A 319 -5.41 8.17 9.04
C PHE A 319 -3.90 8.34 8.94
N ALA A 320 -3.19 8.25 10.07
CA ALA A 320 -1.73 8.33 10.10
C ALA A 320 -1.08 7.19 9.28
N ILE A 321 -1.51 5.95 9.52
CA ILE A 321 -0.92 4.76 8.89
C ILE A 321 -1.24 4.69 7.39
N SER A 322 -2.47 5.01 6.98
CA SER A 322 -2.89 4.97 5.58
C SER A 322 -2.12 5.99 4.74
N GLY A 323 -2.06 7.24 5.20
CA GLY A 323 -1.43 8.33 4.47
C GLY A 323 0.08 8.20 4.44
N PHE A 324 0.70 8.03 5.62
CA PHE A 324 2.14 7.82 5.71
C PHE A 324 2.57 6.53 5.02
N GLY A 325 1.79 5.46 5.13
CA GLY A 325 2.07 4.16 4.51
C GLY A 325 2.00 4.18 2.98
N THR A 326 1.07 4.95 2.39
CA THR A 326 0.92 5.07 0.93
C THR A 326 2.15 5.72 0.29
N TYR A 327 2.67 6.78 0.92
CA TYR A 327 3.85 7.50 0.44
C TYR A 327 5.15 7.05 1.10
N PHE A 328 5.15 5.93 1.83
CA PHE A 328 6.35 5.47 2.51
C PHE A 328 7.49 5.06 1.54
N PRO A 329 7.22 4.36 0.41
CA PRO A 329 8.28 4.14 -0.59
C PRO A 329 8.88 5.46 -1.08
N LYS A 330 8.02 6.47 -1.32
CA LYS A 330 8.46 7.81 -1.71
C LYS A 330 9.29 8.50 -0.62
N TYR A 331 8.93 8.28 0.64
CA TYR A 331 9.72 8.73 1.79
C TYR A 331 11.13 8.14 1.74
N LEU A 332 11.27 6.83 1.51
CA LEU A 332 12.59 6.19 1.38
C LEU A 332 13.37 6.71 0.16
N GLU A 333 12.72 6.91 -1.00
CA GLU A 333 13.37 7.49 -2.19
C GLU A 333 14.00 8.87 -1.91
N ILE A 334 13.28 9.72 -1.16
CA ILE A 334 13.72 11.09 -0.88
C ILE A 334 14.74 11.13 0.26
N VAL A 335 14.52 10.35 1.32
CA VAL A 335 15.30 10.38 2.57
C VAL A 335 16.55 9.52 2.48
N LEU A 336 16.50 8.34 1.84
CA LEU A 336 17.62 7.42 1.65
C LEU A 336 18.26 7.51 0.27
N LYS A 337 17.71 8.37 -0.61
CA LYS A 337 18.23 8.63 -1.97
C LYS A 337 18.28 7.37 -2.85
N GLN A 338 17.43 6.38 -2.55
CA GLN A 338 17.31 5.14 -3.31
C GLN A 338 16.40 5.32 -4.54
N ASN A 339 16.49 4.38 -5.48
CA ASN A 339 15.54 4.30 -6.59
C ASN A 339 14.17 3.80 -6.09
N SER A 340 13.14 3.96 -6.93
CA SER A 340 11.76 3.60 -6.58
C SER A 340 11.54 2.10 -6.36
N ALA A 341 12.26 1.25 -7.11
CA ALA A 341 12.13 -0.20 -7.02
C ALA A 341 12.67 -0.74 -5.68
N ASP A 342 13.86 -0.32 -5.28
CA ASP A 342 14.51 -0.74 -4.03
C ASP A 342 13.74 -0.24 -2.81
N ALA A 343 13.24 1.01 -2.86
CA ALA A 343 12.40 1.58 -1.83
C ALA A 343 11.07 0.81 -1.66
N ALA A 344 10.42 0.46 -2.77
CA ALA A 344 9.18 -0.30 -2.75
C ALA A 344 9.39 -1.74 -2.23
N LEU A 345 10.43 -2.43 -2.70
CA LEU A 345 10.78 -3.78 -2.27
C LEU A 345 11.07 -3.83 -0.77
N THR A 346 11.91 -2.90 -0.30
CA THR A 346 12.29 -2.79 1.10
C THR A 346 11.09 -2.51 1.99
N THR A 347 10.21 -1.60 1.58
CA THR A 347 8.96 -1.29 2.30
C THR A 347 8.02 -2.50 2.37
N GLY A 348 7.78 -3.15 1.23
CA GLY A 348 6.81 -4.23 1.09
C GLY A 348 7.18 -5.48 1.88
N ALA A 349 8.39 -6.02 1.65
CA ALA A 349 8.83 -7.29 2.21
C ALA A 349 8.98 -7.22 3.75
N SER A 350 9.67 -6.19 4.24
CA SER A 350 9.90 -6.01 5.68
C SER A 350 8.58 -5.75 6.43
N SER A 351 7.68 -4.93 5.87
CA SER A 351 6.43 -4.59 6.52
C SER A 351 5.55 -5.82 6.75
N ILE A 352 5.46 -6.74 5.80
CA ILE A 352 4.60 -7.92 5.94
C ILE A 352 5.13 -8.84 7.03
N PHE A 353 6.44 -9.09 7.07
CA PHE A 353 7.07 -9.95 8.06
C PHE A 353 6.79 -9.48 9.50
N PHE A 354 7.08 -8.21 9.80
CA PHE A 354 6.89 -7.67 11.14
C PHE A 354 5.41 -7.53 11.53
N GLN A 355 4.51 -7.28 10.57
CA GLN A 355 3.07 -7.29 10.85
C GLN A 355 2.57 -8.69 11.26
N VAL A 356 2.99 -9.74 10.57
CA VAL A 356 2.64 -11.13 10.90
C VAL A 356 3.18 -11.51 12.29
N ALA A 357 4.44 -11.16 12.59
CA ALA A 357 5.04 -11.38 13.89
C ALA A 357 4.28 -10.67 15.03
N GLY A 358 3.91 -9.40 14.82
CA GLY A 358 3.15 -8.62 15.81
C GLY A 358 1.77 -9.19 16.12
N LEU A 359 1.03 -9.63 15.09
CA LEU A 359 -0.27 -10.28 15.27
C LEU A 359 -0.14 -11.58 16.07
N LEU A 360 0.76 -12.49 15.68
CA LEU A 360 0.94 -13.76 16.39
C LEU A 360 1.38 -13.56 17.84
N PHE A 361 2.33 -12.65 18.06
CA PHE A 361 2.84 -12.35 19.40
C PHE A 361 1.75 -11.77 20.31
N SER A 362 0.93 -10.84 19.80
CA SER A 362 -0.19 -10.28 20.57
C SER A 362 -1.25 -11.33 20.93
N GLY A 363 -1.68 -12.16 19.97
CA GLY A 363 -2.64 -13.22 20.23
C GLY A 363 -2.14 -14.25 21.24
N PHE A 364 -0.87 -14.65 21.14
CA PHE A 364 -0.22 -15.53 22.10
C PHE A 364 -0.17 -14.91 23.50
N LEU A 365 0.26 -13.65 23.63
CA LEU A 365 0.38 -12.97 24.91
C LEU A 365 -0.97 -12.83 25.62
N ILE A 366 -2.00 -12.38 24.89
CA ILE A 366 -3.37 -12.19 25.43
C ILE A 366 -3.93 -13.53 25.91
N SER A 367 -3.82 -14.58 25.10
CA SER A 367 -4.34 -15.91 25.43
C SER A 367 -3.56 -16.61 26.55
N LYS A 368 -2.23 -16.43 26.62
CA LYS A 368 -1.39 -17.09 27.64
C LYS A 368 -1.50 -16.42 29.02
N TYR A 369 -1.41 -15.09 29.06
CA TYR A 369 -1.40 -14.35 30.32
C TYR A 369 -2.78 -13.91 30.79
N LYS A 370 -3.85 -14.20 30.02
CA LYS A 370 -5.23 -13.86 30.35
C LYS A 370 -5.37 -12.40 30.78
N LEU A 371 -4.89 -11.49 29.93
CA LEU A 371 -4.83 -10.07 30.26
C LEU A 371 -6.23 -9.51 30.56
N ARG A 372 -6.36 -8.75 31.65
CA ARG A 372 -7.58 -7.99 31.99
C ARG A 372 -7.78 -6.83 31.01
N ALA A 373 -9.00 -6.34 30.88
CA ALA A 373 -9.34 -5.27 29.93
C ALA A 373 -8.49 -4.01 30.12
N ARG A 374 -8.30 -3.59 31.38
CA ARG A 374 -7.47 -2.43 31.72
C ARG A 374 -5.99 -2.64 31.35
N THR A 375 -5.44 -3.82 31.65
CA THR A 375 -4.06 -4.17 31.29
C THR A 375 -3.88 -4.17 29.77
N LEU A 376 -4.86 -4.71 29.03
CA LEU A 376 -4.84 -4.73 27.57
C LEU A 376 -4.80 -3.32 26.98
N VAL A 377 -5.63 -2.41 27.48
CA VAL A 377 -5.62 -1.00 27.05
C VAL A 377 -4.32 -0.31 27.47
N THR A 378 -3.77 -0.56 28.67
CA THR A 378 -2.47 -0.01 29.07
C THR A 378 -1.36 -0.44 28.11
N VAL A 379 -1.36 -1.71 27.67
CA VAL A 379 -0.39 -2.19 26.69
C VAL A 379 -0.58 -1.47 25.34
N ASN A 380 -1.81 -1.26 24.88
CA ASN A 380 -2.08 -0.49 23.66
C ASN A 380 -1.58 0.96 23.78
N ILE A 381 -1.79 1.62 24.92
CA ILE A 381 -1.26 2.96 25.20
C ILE A 381 0.27 2.96 25.15
N ALA A 382 0.93 1.98 25.78
CA ALA A 382 2.38 1.87 25.76
C ALA A 382 2.94 1.70 24.34
N VAL A 383 2.27 0.86 23.53
CA VAL A 383 2.59 0.70 22.11
C VAL A 383 2.36 2.01 21.35
N GLY A 384 1.27 2.73 21.61
CA GLY A 384 0.98 4.02 20.99
C GLY A 384 2.02 5.10 21.33
N VAL A 385 2.45 5.21 22.59
CA VAL A 385 3.56 6.10 23.00
C VAL A 385 4.83 5.75 22.24
N PHE A 386 5.16 4.46 22.18
CA PHE A 386 6.34 4.00 21.45
C PHE A 386 6.25 4.32 19.95
N MET A 387 5.09 4.14 19.31
CA MET A 387 4.86 4.53 17.91
C MET A 387 5.14 6.02 17.69
N VAL A 388 4.65 6.90 18.58
CA VAL A 388 4.86 8.34 18.46
C VAL A 388 6.34 8.70 18.60
N VAL A 389 7.06 8.11 19.56
CA VAL A 389 8.51 8.33 19.73
C VAL A 389 9.27 7.90 18.47
N VAL A 390 8.90 6.75 17.89
CA VAL A 390 9.49 6.27 16.64
C VAL A 390 9.17 7.22 15.48
N LEU A 391 7.94 7.71 15.35
CA LEU A 391 7.60 8.66 14.28
C LEU A 391 8.35 10.00 14.41
N ILE A 392 8.57 10.49 15.64
CA ILE A 392 9.34 11.71 15.88
C ILE A 392 10.83 11.54 15.55
N SER A 393 11.38 10.31 15.63
CA SER A 393 12.79 10.07 15.29
C SER A 393 13.07 10.00 13.78
N PHE A 394 12.09 9.62 12.96
CA PHE A 394 12.21 9.49 11.50
C PHE A 394 12.80 10.71 10.77
N PRO A 395 12.34 11.96 11.01
CA PRO A 395 12.85 13.13 10.29
C PRO A 395 14.28 13.51 10.65
N HIS A 396 14.83 12.95 11.73
CA HIS A 396 16.23 13.12 12.09
C HIS A 396 17.16 12.16 11.33
N LEU A 397 16.59 11.16 10.66
CA LEU A 397 17.31 10.12 9.91
C LEU A 397 17.26 10.41 8.41
N VAL A 398 17.83 11.55 8.01
CA VAL A 398 17.93 11.95 6.60
C VAL A 398 19.36 11.75 6.11
N CYS A 399 19.50 10.99 5.02
CA CYS A 399 20.77 10.83 4.36
C CYS A 399 21.16 12.16 3.71
N LYS A 400 22.27 12.73 4.17
CA LYS A 400 22.78 14.00 3.64
C LYS A 400 23.19 13.82 2.18
N GLN A 401 22.75 14.75 1.34
CA GLN A 401 23.14 14.82 -0.07
C GLN A 401 24.14 15.95 -0.29
N GLY A 402 24.94 15.83 -1.34
CA GLY A 402 25.77 16.92 -1.85
C GLY A 402 24.94 18.14 -2.27
N GLN A 403 25.56 19.32 -2.26
CA GLN A 403 24.87 20.58 -2.53
C GLN A 403 24.43 20.64 -3.98
N VAL A 404 23.16 21.01 -4.21
CA VAL A 404 22.64 21.27 -5.56
C VAL A 404 23.15 22.62 -6.02
N VAL A 405 23.79 22.66 -7.17
CA VAL A 405 24.26 23.90 -7.80
C VAL A 405 23.04 24.63 -8.36
N ASP A 406 22.58 25.67 -7.65
CA ASP A 406 21.48 26.53 -8.09
C ASP A 406 22.04 27.76 -8.83
N PRO A 407 21.67 27.97 -10.11
CA PRO A 407 22.09 29.12 -10.90
C PRO A 407 21.74 30.48 -10.28
N LYS A 408 20.70 30.57 -9.44
CA LYS A 408 20.25 31.82 -8.82
C LYS A 408 21.02 32.20 -7.56
N THR A 409 21.61 31.23 -6.86
CA THR A 409 22.30 31.46 -5.57
C THR A 409 23.81 31.38 -5.65
N MET A 410 24.36 30.78 -6.72
CA MET A 410 25.80 30.62 -6.89
C MET A 410 26.33 31.53 -7.99
N SER A 411 26.98 32.64 -7.61
CA SER A 411 27.66 33.51 -8.58
C SER A 411 28.83 32.77 -9.25
N PRO A 412 29.17 33.08 -10.51
CA PRO A 412 30.27 32.42 -11.22
C PRO A 412 31.62 32.51 -10.50
N SER A 413 31.86 33.59 -9.74
CA SER A 413 33.08 33.80 -8.95
C SER A 413 33.14 32.93 -7.69
N ILE A 414 32.02 32.76 -6.98
CA ILE A 414 31.94 31.87 -5.81
C ILE A 414 32.08 30.42 -6.24
N PHE A 415 31.47 30.05 -7.36
CA PHE A 415 31.58 28.71 -7.94
C PHE A 415 33.01 28.37 -8.38
N ALA A 416 33.67 29.29 -9.10
CA ALA A 416 35.07 29.13 -9.49
C ALA A 416 36.01 29.00 -8.28
N ASN A 417 35.81 29.83 -7.23
CA ASN A 417 36.62 29.78 -6.00
C ASN A 417 36.43 28.48 -5.20
N TYR A 418 35.21 27.95 -5.18
CA TYR A 418 34.89 26.67 -4.52
C TYR A 418 35.59 25.49 -5.22
N LEU A 419 35.62 25.51 -6.55
CA LEU A 419 36.28 24.48 -7.37
C LEU A 419 37.80 24.59 -7.32
N SER A 420 38.36 25.80 -7.21
CA SER A 420 39.80 26.04 -7.12
C SER A 420 40.41 25.80 -5.73
N GLY A 421 39.60 25.46 -4.72
CA GLY A 421 40.06 25.13 -3.36
C GLY A 421 40.73 26.28 -2.61
N ALA A 422 40.43 27.52 -2.99
CA ALA A 422 41.22 28.69 -2.56
C ALA A 422 40.97 29.16 -1.12
N ASN A 423 39.95 28.67 -0.40
CA ASN A 423 39.73 28.99 1.01
C ASN A 423 39.19 27.79 1.80
N GLU A 424 39.76 27.58 3.00
CA GLU A 424 39.17 26.78 4.06
C GLU A 424 37.85 27.44 4.50
N PHE A 425 36.86 26.60 4.78
CA PHE A 425 35.47 26.89 5.10
C PHE A 425 35.26 28.06 6.09
N ASP A 426 34.65 29.17 5.65
CA ASP A 426 34.00 30.11 6.57
C ASP A 426 32.50 29.77 6.63
N SER A 427 32.12 29.12 7.73
CA SER A 427 30.75 28.68 8.05
C SER A 427 29.76 29.83 8.23
N ASN A 428 30.21 31.09 8.20
CA ASN A 428 29.41 32.27 8.46
C ASN A 428 29.09 33.14 7.22
N LEU A 429 29.54 32.76 6.02
CA LEU A 429 28.91 33.28 4.80
C LEU A 429 27.53 32.65 4.69
N THR A 430 26.54 33.38 5.19
CA THR A 430 25.13 33.12 5.05
C THR A 430 24.77 33.02 3.57
N TRP A 431 24.92 31.81 3.01
CA TRP A 431 23.99 31.29 2.02
C TRP A 431 22.62 31.59 2.59
N GLY A 432 21.90 32.54 1.98
CA GLY A 432 20.71 33.14 2.57
C GLY A 432 19.87 32.06 3.24
N ASN A 433 19.49 32.30 4.50
CA ASN A 433 18.54 31.46 5.26
C ASN A 433 17.59 30.80 4.27
N GLY A 434 17.51 29.45 4.28
CA GLY A 434 16.80 28.58 3.31
C GLY A 434 15.29 28.83 3.15
N THR A 435 14.97 30.07 2.85
CA THR A 435 13.69 30.76 2.74
C THR A 435 13.77 31.82 1.65
N SER A 436 14.53 31.59 0.57
CA SER A 436 14.20 32.22 -0.70
C SER A 436 12.95 31.51 -1.21
N HIS A 437 11.81 32.22 -1.12
CA HIS A 437 10.56 31.83 -1.73
C HIS A 437 10.80 31.33 -3.16
N TYR A 438 10.66 30.02 -3.36
CA TYR A 438 10.47 29.44 -4.68
C TYR A 438 9.17 30.05 -5.23
N GLY A 439 9.27 30.86 -6.27
CA GLY A 439 8.13 31.50 -6.91
C GLY A 439 7.07 30.45 -7.26
N SER A 440 5.87 30.63 -6.73
CA SER A 440 4.67 29.81 -6.93
C SER A 440 4.02 30.05 -8.30
N GLY A 441 4.84 30.09 -9.36
CA GLY A 441 4.40 30.34 -10.74
C GLY A 441 4.39 29.06 -11.60
N PRO A 442 3.42 28.90 -12.52
CA PRO A 442 3.44 27.87 -13.55
C PRO A 442 4.46 28.30 -14.63
N GLY A 443 5.73 28.03 -14.37
CA GLY A 443 6.80 28.37 -15.30
C GLY A 443 8.14 28.13 -14.64
N GLY A 444 8.81 27.04 -15.04
CA GLY A 444 10.22 26.84 -14.72
C GLY A 444 11.05 27.98 -15.30
N GLU A 445 11.32 29.01 -14.49
CA GLU A 445 12.31 30.02 -14.81
C GLU A 445 13.69 29.37 -14.92
N GLN A 446 14.51 29.92 -15.83
CA GLN A 446 15.74 29.35 -16.37
C GLN A 446 16.64 28.68 -15.31
N LEU A 447 16.68 27.34 -15.35
CA LEU A 447 17.66 26.50 -14.63
C LEU A 447 19.05 26.51 -15.32
N GLN A 448 19.26 27.42 -16.27
CA GLN A 448 20.42 27.42 -17.16
C GLN A 448 21.54 28.26 -16.57
N GLN A 449 22.72 27.67 -16.44
CA GLN A 449 23.91 28.29 -15.88
C GLN A 449 24.72 28.93 -17.01
N SER A 450 25.53 29.97 -16.73
CA SER A 450 26.32 30.65 -17.77
C SER A 450 27.28 29.72 -18.52
N CYS A 451 27.80 28.68 -17.86
CA CYS A 451 28.66 27.65 -18.44
C CYS A 451 27.94 26.63 -19.34
N SER A 452 26.61 26.53 -19.24
CA SER A 452 25.77 25.68 -20.10
C SER A 452 24.81 26.50 -20.96
N SER A 453 25.13 27.78 -21.17
CA SER A 453 24.37 28.69 -22.03
C SER A 453 24.32 28.20 -23.49
N ASP A 454 25.37 27.55 -23.96
CA ASP A 454 25.45 26.95 -25.30
C ASP A 454 24.66 25.62 -25.43
N CYS A 455 24.13 25.11 -24.31
CA CYS A 455 23.37 23.86 -24.26
C CYS A 455 21.87 24.14 -24.26
N ASN A 456 21.14 23.66 -25.27
CA ASN A 456 19.69 23.83 -25.34
C ASN A 456 18.94 22.76 -24.50
N CYS A 457 19.11 22.80 -23.18
CA CYS A 457 18.61 21.78 -22.27
C CYS A 457 17.07 21.79 -22.17
N ALA A 458 16.46 20.61 -22.20
CA ALA A 458 15.02 20.45 -22.08
C ALA A 458 14.50 20.98 -20.73
N LYS A 459 13.47 21.85 -20.79
CA LYS A 459 12.82 22.39 -19.60
C LYS A 459 12.04 21.27 -18.89
N GLY A 460 12.29 21.07 -17.60
CA GLY A 460 11.52 20.12 -16.79
C GLY A 460 11.98 18.66 -16.83
N GLN A 461 13.17 18.36 -17.38
CA GLN A 461 13.80 17.03 -17.27
C GLN A 461 14.99 17.10 -16.31
N VAL A 462 14.88 16.39 -15.18
CA VAL A 462 15.91 16.37 -14.12
C VAL A 462 16.44 14.95 -13.97
N THR A 463 17.69 14.74 -14.38
CA THR A 463 18.42 13.49 -14.24
C THR A 463 19.73 13.79 -13.52
N PRO A 464 19.71 13.86 -12.18
CA PRO A 464 20.80 14.45 -11.42
C PRO A 464 22.13 13.75 -11.69
N VAL A 465 23.21 14.53 -11.73
CA VAL A 465 24.58 14.03 -11.85
C VAL A 465 25.43 14.59 -10.73
N CYS A 466 26.37 13.78 -10.25
CA CYS A 466 27.17 14.07 -9.08
C CYS A 466 28.66 14.18 -9.40
N TYR A 467 29.28 15.26 -8.92
CA TYR A 467 30.71 15.38 -8.76
C TYR A 467 31.12 14.89 -7.35
N GLN A 468 31.68 13.69 -7.26
CA GLN A 468 31.90 13.01 -5.97
C GLN A 468 32.92 13.73 -5.07
N ASP A 469 34.02 14.23 -5.62
CA ASP A 469 35.12 14.81 -4.84
C ASP A 469 34.69 16.06 -4.05
N LYS A 470 33.80 16.86 -4.64
CA LYS A 470 33.32 18.11 -4.04
C LYS A 470 31.88 18.03 -3.55
N GLN A 471 31.22 16.87 -3.68
CA GLN A 471 29.82 16.67 -3.32
C GLN A 471 28.90 17.73 -3.96
N LEU A 472 29.09 18.01 -5.26
CA LEU A 472 28.28 18.95 -6.02
C LEU A 472 27.34 18.21 -6.96
N MET A 473 26.05 18.56 -6.91
CA MET A 473 25.00 17.97 -7.73
C MET A 473 24.49 18.97 -8.76
N PHE A 474 24.39 18.55 -10.02
CA PHE A 474 23.75 19.32 -11.09
C PHE A 474 22.40 18.71 -11.44
N TYR A 475 21.45 19.54 -11.90
CA TYR A 475 20.10 19.10 -12.30
C TYR A 475 20.11 18.04 -13.41
N SER A 476 21.09 18.09 -14.32
CA SER A 476 21.34 17.06 -15.33
C SER A 476 22.74 17.18 -15.92
N ALA A 477 23.18 16.16 -16.67
CA ALA A 477 24.40 16.23 -17.47
C ALA A 477 24.39 17.37 -18.49
N CYS A 478 23.24 17.66 -19.13
CA CYS A 478 23.11 18.83 -20.03
C CYS A 478 23.32 20.15 -19.28
N HIS A 479 22.70 20.30 -18.11
CA HIS A 479 22.83 21.50 -17.27
C HIS A 479 24.26 21.67 -16.73
N ALA A 480 25.02 20.59 -16.56
CA ALA A 480 26.45 20.60 -16.26
C ALA A 480 27.36 20.83 -17.51
N GLY A 481 26.76 20.90 -18.70
CA GLY A 481 27.47 21.13 -19.95
C GLY A 481 28.30 19.94 -20.46
N CYS A 482 27.97 18.71 -20.07
CA CYS A 482 28.69 17.49 -20.45
C CYS A 482 28.36 17.07 -21.88
N LYS A 483 29.37 16.71 -22.67
CA LYS A 483 29.23 16.37 -24.11
C LYS A 483 29.29 14.87 -24.40
N SER A 484 29.94 14.10 -23.53
CA SER A 484 30.12 12.66 -23.69
C SER A 484 29.55 11.85 -22.51
N TYR A 485 29.06 10.65 -22.80
CA TYR A 485 28.51 9.70 -21.82
C TYR A 485 29.09 8.30 -22.08
N ASP A 486 29.71 7.72 -21.07
CA ASP A 486 30.17 6.33 -21.06
C ASP A 486 29.09 5.44 -20.42
N ALA A 487 28.41 4.67 -21.26
CA ALA A 487 27.35 3.75 -20.83
C ALA A 487 27.85 2.59 -19.96
N THR A 488 29.14 2.23 -20.06
CA THR A 488 29.72 1.09 -19.33
C THR A 488 29.90 1.41 -17.85
N ASN A 489 30.44 2.60 -17.58
CA ASN A 489 30.72 3.07 -16.22
C ASN A 489 29.67 4.06 -15.68
N GLN A 490 28.68 4.42 -16.51
CA GLN A 490 27.65 5.42 -16.19
C GLN A 490 28.26 6.79 -15.81
N LEU A 491 29.31 7.18 -16.54
CA LEU A 491 30.06 8.42 -16.31
C LEU A 491 29.83 9.43 -17.43
N PHE A 492 29.76 10.71 -17.05
CA PHE A 492 29.73 11.84 -17.98
C PHE A 492 31.07 12.55 -17.98
N ALA A 493 31.51 12.97 -19.16
CA ALA A 493 32.78 13.66 -19.34
C ALA A 493 32.61 14.94 -20.20
N GLU A 494 33.69 15.72 -20.28
CA GLU A 494 33.74 16.97 -21.06
C GLU A 494 32.67 17.98 -20.63
N CYS A 495 32.53 18.17 -19.31
CA CYS A 495 31.53 19.05 -18.73
C CYS A 495 32.03 20.50 -18.65
N SER A 496 31.35 21.39 -19.37
CA SER A 496 31.70 22.81 -19.49
C SER A 496 31.60 23.60 -18.18
N CYS A 497 30.83 23.10 -17.21
CA CYS A 497 30.67 23.70 -15.88
C CYS A 497 31.70 23.20 -14.84
N LEU A 498 32.72 22.46 -15.27
CA LEU A 498 33.81 21.97 -14.41
C LEU A 498 35.15 22.60 -14.82
N PRO A 499 36.12 22.72 -13.88
CA PRO A 499 37.38 23.43 -14.13
C PRO A 499 38.36 22.66 -15.03
N SER A 500 38.17 21.35 -15.21
CA SER A 500 38.98 20.51 -16.07
C SER A 500 38.11 19.51 -16.85
N PRO A 501 38.38 19.26 -18.14
CA PRO A 501 37.66 18.29 -18.95
C PRO A 501 37.86 16.83 -18.50
N ASP A 502 38.90 16.55 -17.71
CA ASP A 502 39.20 15.21 -17.18
C ASP A 502 38.31 14.81 -16.00
N ILE A 503 37.58 15.77 -15.41
CA ILE A 503 36.68 15.49 -14.29
C ILE A 503 35.42 14.84 -14.84
N THR A 504 35.11 13.66 -14.30
CA THR A 504 33.92 12.90 -14.67
C THR A 504 32.82 13.08 -13.62
N LEU A 505 31.56 13.07 -14.08
CA LEU A 505 30.38 13.06 -13.22
C LEU A 505 29.73 11.69 -13.23
N SER A 506 29.29 11.24 -12.06
CA SER A 506 28.52 9.99 -11.92
C SER A 506 27.03 10.26 -12.08
N LEU A 507 26.31 9.32 -12.69
CA LEU A 507 24.85 9.35 -12.74
C LEU A 507 24.25 9.20 -11.33
N GLY A 508 23.31 10.08 -10.97
CA GLY A 508 22.61 10.03 -9.68
C GLY A 508 22.99 11.19 -8.74
N LYS A 509 22.57 11.05 -7.48
CA LYS A 509 22.76 12.07 -6.44
C LYS A 509 24.10 11.86 -5.74
N CYS A 510 24.72 12.94 -5.27
CA CYS A 510 25.88 12.85 -4.38
C CYS A 510 25.46 12.37 -3.00
N VAL A 511 25.91 11.17 -2.63
CA VAL A 511 25.56 10.51 -1.38
C VAL A 511 26.83 9.94 -0.75
N ASP A 512 27.03 10.20 0.54
CA ASP A 512 28.01 9.46 1.33
C ASP A 512 27.47 8.07 1.65
N ALA A 513 27.97 7.07 0.92
CA ALA A 513 27.51 5.68 0.99
C ALA A 513 27.59 5.10 2.41
N SER A 514 28.60 5.49 3.20
CA SER A 514 28.83 4.92 4.53
C SER A 514 27.82 5.44 5.56
N ALA A 515 27.64 6.76 5.63
CA ALA A 515 26.66 7.39 6.51
C ALA A 515 25.20 7.04 6.11
N CYS A 516 24.95 6.92 4.80
CA CYS A 516 23.64 6.54 4.29
C CYS A 516 23.28 5.10 4.64
N TYR A 517 24.25 4.19 4.64
CA TYR A 517 24.03 2.79 5.02
C TYR A 517 23.60 2.64 6.48
N TYR A 518 24.25 3.35 7.42
CA TYR A 518 23.81 3.33 8.83
C TYR A 518 22.42 3.93 8.99
N THR A 519 22.12 5.03 8.30
CA THR A 519 20.80 5.66 8.29
C THR A 519 19.74 4.68 7.77
N PHE A 520 20.04 3.98 6.67
CA PHE A 520 19.20 2.92 6.12
C PHE A 520 18.92 1.83 7.17
N VAL A 521 19.95 1.25 7.79
CA VAL A 521 19.77 0.17 8.78
C VAL A 521 18.93 0.62 9.97
N ILE A 522 19.20 1.80 10.53
CA ILE A 522 18.43 2.34 11.67
C ILE A 522 16.97 2.59 11.28
N LEU A 523 16.73 3.18 10.10
CA LEU A 523 15.40 3.47 9.61
C LEU A 523 14.60 2.18 9.37
N ILE A 524 15.22 1.14 8.80
CA ILE A 524 14.58 -0.17 8.63
C ILE A 524 14.25 -0.83 9.97
N ALA A 525 15.16 -0.76 10.96
CA ALA A 525 14.89 -1.26 12.30
C ALA A 525 13.72 -0.52 12.97
N LEU A 526 13.66 0.81 12.84
CA LEU A 526 12.55 1.61 13.38
C LEU A 526 11.23 1.33 12.67
N MET A 527 11.25 1.19 11.33
CA MET A 527 10.08 0.77 10.56
C MET A 527 9.60 -0.61 10.99
N ALA A 528 10.51 -1.58 11.18
CA ALA A 528 10.18 -2.90 11.67
C ALA A 528 9.43 -2.86 13.00
N MET A 529 9.93 -2.05 13.94
CA MET A 529 9.29 -1.83 15.24
C MET A 529 7.92 -1.15 15.12
N LEU A 530 7.78 -0.15 14.23
CA LEU A 530 6.51 0.53 13.92
C LEU A 530 5.47 -0.45 13.33
N ARG A 531 5.89 -1.31 12.40
CA ARG A 531 5.01 -2.31 11.77
C ARG A 531 4.63 -3.43 12.74
N PHE A 532 5.56 -3.85 13.59
CA PHE A 532 5.30 -4.83 14.65
C PHE A 532 4.28 -4.30 15.66
N GLY A 533 4.54 -3.14 16.27
CA GLY A 533 3.66 -2.62 17.32
C GLY A 533 2.28 -2.20 16.79
N SER A 534 2.19 -1.62 15.58
CA SER A 534 0.88 -1.31 14.97
C SER A 534 0.02 -2.56 14.77
N SER A 535 0.63 -3.71 14.49
CA SER A 535 -0.06 -5.00 14.37
C SER A 535 -0.36 -5.64 15.72
N PHE A 536 0.54 -5.47 16.69
CA PHE A 536 0.36 -5.96 18.05
C PHE A 536 -0.90 -5.39 18.71
N GLY A 537 -1.20 -4.10 18.54
CA GLY A 537 -2.40 -3.46 19.11
C GLY A 537 -3.73 -3.89 18.47
N ARG A 538 -3.71 -4.46 17.25
CA ARG A 538 -4.94 -4.77 16.48
C ARG A 538 -5.84 -5.78 17.18
N ILE A 539 -5.27 -6.81 17.81
CA ILE A 539 -6.07 -7.86 18.47
C ILE A 539 -6.83 -7.28 19.66
N GLY A 540 -6.20 -6.40 20.44
CA GLY A 540 -6.88 -5.70 21.53
C GLY A 540 -8.02 -4.81 21.04
N ASN A 541 -7.76 -4.05 19.97
CA ASN A 541 -8.73 -3.13 19.36
C ASN A 541 -9.95 -3.84 18.74
N VAL A 542 -9.80 -5.12 18.35
CA VAL A 542 -10.91 -5.97 17.89
C VAL A 542 -11.62 -6.65 19.05
N LEU A 543 -10.88 -7.13 20.05
CA LEU A 543 -11.43 -7.90 21.16
C LEU A 543 -12.31 -7.04 22.09
N ILE A 544 -11.91 -5.80 22.37
CA ILE A 544 -12.66 -4.92 23.28
C ILE A 544 -14.10 -4.67 22.77
N PRO A 545 -14.32 -4.26 21.50
CA PRO A 545 -15.67 -4.15 20.93
C PRO A 545 -16.50 -5.43 21.04
N TYR A 546 -15.91 -6.61 20.78
CA TYR A 546 -16.65 -7.87 20.89
C TYR A 546 -17.11 -8.18 22.31
N ARG A 547 -16.45 -7.66 23.33
CA ARG A 547 -16.81 -7.91 24.74
C ARG A 547 -17.73 -6.85 25.32
N CYS A 548 -17.80 -5.66 24.72
CA CYS A 548 -18.65 -4.57 25.23
C CYS A 548 -19.99 -4.42 24.49
N VAL A 549 -20.26 -5.23 23.45
CA VAL A 549 -21.52 -5.23 22.69
C VAL A 549 -22.20 -6.60 22.75
N ASP A 550 -23.52 -6.61 22.53
CA ASP A 550 -24.30 -7.84 22.49
C ASP A 550 -23.87 -8.75 21.33
N ARG A 551 -24.06 -10.07 21.51
CA ARG A 551 -23.65 -11.08 20.52
C ARG A 551 -24.23 -10.85 19.12
N SER A 552 -25.48 -10.36 19.05
CA SER A 552 -26.17 -10.03 17.80
C SER A 552 -25.60 -8.78 17.12
N GLN A 553 -24.95 -7.88 17.88
CA GLN A 553 -24.40 -6.62 17.39
C GLN A 553 -22.90 -6.69 17.05
N LYS A 554 -22.17 -7.76 17.40
CA LYS A 554 -20.71 -7.88 17.14
C LYS A 554 -20.34 -7.65 15.67
N SER A 555 -21.10 -8.23 14.75
CA SER A 555 -20.89 -8.03 13.30
C SER A 555 -21.12 -6.58 12.88
N LEU A 556 -22.17 -5.94 13.40
CA LEU A 556 -22.42 -4.53 13.17
C LEU A 556 -21.31 -3.64 13.75
N ALA A 557 -20.75 -4.00 14.91
CA ALA A 557 -19.61 -3.31 15.50
C ALA A 557 -18.37 -3.36 14.58
N SER A 558 -18.04 -4.53 14.04
CA SER A 558 -17.00 -4.65 13.02
C SER A 558 -17.33 -3.86 11.75
N GLY A 559 -18.59 -3.87 11.32
CA GLY A 559 -19.07 -3.10 10.18
C GLY A 559 -18.90 -1.60 10.38
N LEU A 560 -19.15 -1.09 11.58
CA LEU A 560 -18.90 0.31 11.93
C LEU A 560 -17.41 0.64 11.88
N SER A 561 -16.54 -0.20 12.46
CA SER A 561 -15.08 -0.01 12.35
C SER A 561 -14.59 -0.04 10.90
N PHE A 562 -15.17 -0.89 10.07
CA PHE A 562 -14.80 -1.02 8.66
C PHE A 562 -15.27 0.20 7.85
N LEU A 563 -16.50 0.67 8.05
CA LEU A 563 -17.00 1.94 7.48
C LEU A 563 -16.08 3.10 7.83
N MET A 564 -15.72 3.21 9.11
CA MET A 564 -14.85 4.27 9.62
C MET A 564 -13.47 4.22 8.96
N TRP A 565 -12.91 3.03 8.75
CA TRP A 565 -11.67 2.85 7.99
C TRP A 565 -11.79 3.34 6.54
N SER A 566 -12.88 3.01 5.84
CA SER A 566 -13.10 3.40 4.44
C SER A 566 -13.24 4.92 4.29
N ILE A 567 -13.94 5.60 5.21
CA ILE A 567 -14.08 7.06 5.23
C ILE A 567 -12.72 7.76 5.33
N VAL A 568 -11.77 7.16 6.06
CA VAL A 568 -10.42 7.71 6.24
C VAL A 568 -9.48 7.38 5.09
N SER A 569 -9.63 6.21 4.47
CA SER A 569 -8.70 5.71 3.45
C SER A 569 -8.65 6.57 2.18
N ILE A 570 -9.73 7.25 1.82
CA ILE A 570 -9.80 8.13 0.64
C ILE A 570 -9.13 9.51 0.91
N PRO A 571 -9.52 10.28 1.94
CA PRO A 571 -8.94 11.60 2.19
C PRO A 571 -7.50 11.56 2.68
N SER A 572 -7.08 10.47 3.33
CA SER A 572 -5.75 10.39 3.94
C SER A 572 -4.60 10.53 2.91
N PRO A 573 -4.53 9.76 1.81
CA PRO A 573 -3.53 9.98 0.77
C PRO A 573 -3.63 11.37 0.12
N ILE A 574 -4.83 11.94 -0.04
CA ILE A 574 -5.01 13.27 -0.63
C ILE A 574 -4.38 14.36 0.26
N VAL A 575 -4.62 14.29 1.57
CA VAL A 575 -4.03 15.23 2.54
C VAL A 575 -2.51 15.09 2.56
N TYR A 576 -2.00 13.85 2.62
CA TYR A 576 -0.56 13.60 2.58
C TYR A 576 0.07 14.03 1.25
N GLY A 577 -0.62 13.83 0.11
CA GLY A 577 -0.18 14.31 -1.20
C GLY A 577 -0.01 15.82 -1.24
N ARG A 578 -0.98 16.59 -0.70
CA ARG A 578 -0.84 18.05 -0.59
C ARG A 578 0.29 18.49 0.34
N ILE A 579 0.52 17.75 1.43
CA ILE A 579 1.65 18.00 2.34
C ILE A 579 2.97 17.79 1.59
N ILE A 580 3.10 16.70 0.83
CA ILE A 580 4.25 16.40 -0.02
C ILE A 580 4.46 17.49 -1.07
N ASP A 581 3.39 17.89 -1.76
CA ASP A 581 3.46 18.94 -2.79
C ASP A 581 3.89 20.29 -2.21
N SER A 582 3.56 20.57 -0.95
CA SER A 582 4.02 21.80 -0.27
C SER A 582 5.53 21.88 -0.08
N THR A 583 6.23 20.74 -0.14
CA THR A 583 7.70 20.68 -0.02
C THR A 583 8.40 20.56 -1.38
N CYS A 584 7.66 20.73 -2.47
CA CYS A 584 8.23 20.70 -3.81
C CYS A 584 9.06 21.96 -4.09
N LEU A 585 10.30 21.76 -4.53
CA LEU A 585 11.21 22.81 -4.96
C LEU A 585 11.08 23.07 -6.47
N LEU A 586 10.87 22.02 -7.26
CA LEU A 586 10.79 22.13 -8.72
C LEU A 586 9.66 21.29 -9.30
N TRP A 587 8.69 21.96 -9.92
CA TRP A 587 7.58 21.35 -10.61
C TRP A 587 7.96 20.93 -12.03
N GLY A 588 7.59 19.70 -12.41
CA GLY A 588 7.57 19.30 -13.81
C GLY A 588 6.42 19.96 -14.56
N SER A 589 6.54 20.05 -15.88
CA SER A 589 5.47 20.50 -16.76
C SER A 589 5.20 19.42 -17.80
N LYS A 590 3.92 19.12 -18.04
CA LYS A 590 3.50 18.18 -19.08
C LYS A 590 2.35 18.82 -19.85
N CYS A 591 2.47 18.93 -21.17
CA CYS A 591 1.48 19.61 -22.03
C CYS A 591 1.16 21.06 -21.57
N GLY A 592 2.12 21.78 -20.99
CA GLY A 592 1.91 23.15 -20.48
C GLY A 592 1.24 23.24 -19.10
N GLU A 593 0.76 22.13 -18.55
CA GLU A 593 0.18 22.06 -17.20
C GLU A 593 1.19 21.61 -16.14
N ARG A 594 0.89 21.88 -14.87
CA ARG A 594 1.71 21.48 -13.72
C ARG A 594 1.68 19.94 -13.57
N GLY A 595 2.84 19.32 -13.77
CA GLY A 595 3.04 17.88 -13.63
C GLY A 595 3.57 17.48 -12.26
N ASN A 596 4.20 16.30 -12.19
CA ASN A 596 4.81 15.78 -10.95
C ASN A 596 5.96 16.67 -10.47
N CYS A 597 6.15 16.73 -9.16
CA CYS A 597 7.33 17.37 -8.60
C CYS A 597 8.60 16.57 -8.89
N LEU A 598 9.63 17.25 -9.38
CA LEU A 598 10.91 16.67 -9.79
C LEU A 598 11.94 16.69 -8.64
N LEU A 599 11.88 17.70 -7.79
CA LEU A 599 12.80 17.88 -6.66
C LEU A 599 12.06 18.35 -5.42
N TYR A 600 12.28 17.66 -4.30
CA TYR A 600 11.69 17.99 -3.00
C TYR A 600 12.77 18.48 -2.03
N ASP A 601 12.38 19.37 -1.12
CA ASP A 601 13.13 19.69 0.09
C ASP A 601 13.06 18.47 1.01
N ASP A 602 14.15 17.72 1.14
CA ASP A 602 14.19 16.44 1.82
C ASP A 602 13.98 16.57 3.34
N VAL A 603 14.50 17.63 3.96
CA VAL A 603 14.30 17.91 5.38
C VAL A 603 12.85 18.30 5.65
N LYS A 604 12.32 19.32 4.95
CA LYS A 604 10.92 19.74 5.16
C LYS A 604 9.95 18.61 4.85
N PHE A 605 10.22 17.83 3.80
CA PHE A 605 9.45 16.64 3.44
C PHE A 605 9.41 15.64 4.59
N ALA A 606 10.58 15.28 5.13
CA ALA A 606 10.67 14.28 6.19
C ALA A 606 9.91 14.72 7.46
N TYR A 607 10.10 15.98 7.87
CA TYR A 607 9.41 16.56 9.02
C TYR A 607 7.91 16.65 8.81
N ALA A 608 7.45 17.17 7.67
CA ALA A 608 6.02 17.37 7.43
C ALA A 608 5.26 16.03 7.42
N MET A 609 5.83 15.00 6.81
CA MET A 609 5.26 13.65 6.77
C MET A 609 5.20 13.01 8.17
N ALA A 610 6.33 13.02 8.89
CA ALA A 610 6.46 12.31 10.16
C ALA A 610 5.71 13.01 11.31
N THR A 611 5.77 14.34 11.39
CA THR A 611 5.07 15.10 12.43
C THR A 611 3.54 15.07 12.26
N THR A 612 3.05 15.07 11.02
CA THR A 612 1.61 14.87 10.75
C THR A 612 1.16 13.49 11.24
N ALA A 613 1.93 12.44 10.93
CA ALA A 613 1.62 11.08 11.41
C ALA A 613 1.69 10.98 12.94
N ALA A 614 2.70 11.61 13.57
CA ALA A 614 2.85 11.65 15.02
C ALA A 614 1.70 12.40 15.70
N GLY A 615 1.29 13.56 15.16
CA GLY A 615 0.17 14.35 15.68
C GLY A 615 -1.15 13.59 15.64
N LEU A 616 -1.45 12.93 14.53
CA LEU A 616 -2.63 12.05 14.42
C LEU A 616 -2.54 10.85 15.38
N SER A 617 -1.36 10.26 15.53
CA SER A 617 -1.15 9.15 16.47
C SER A 617 -1.30 9.60 17.93
N LEU A 618 -0.91 10.82 18.28
CA LEU A 618 -1.14 11.42 19.60
C LEU A 618 -2.63 11.62 19.89
N LEU A 619 -3.42 12.02 18.88
CA LEU A 619 -4.88 12.08 19.02
C LEU A 619 -5.49 10.69 19.25
N GLY A 620 -4.98 9.67 18.56
CA GLY A 620 -5.34 8.27 18.81
C GLY A 620 -5.01 7.83 20.24
N LEU A 621 -3.81 8.19 20.72
CA LEU A 621 -3.37 7.89 22.07
C LEU A 621 -4.25 8.54 23.14
N ALA A 622 -4.67 9.79 22.91
CA ALA A 622 -5.62 10.47 23.78
C ALA A 622 -6.96 9.71 23.88
N CYS A 623 -7.45 9.16 22.75
CA CYS A 623 -8.65 8.32 22.73
C CYS A 623 -8.46 7.02 23.53
N ASP A 624 -7.29 6.39 23.42
CA ASP A 624 -6.98 5.18 24.20
C ASP A 624 -6.92 5.47 25.72
N CYS A 625 -6.39 6.62 26.12
CA CYS A 625 -6.40 7.08 27.51
C CYS A 625 -7.83 7.29 28.03
N VAL A 626 -8.73 7.85 27.23
CA VAL A 626 -10.15 7.99 27.60
C VAL A 626 -10.82 6.61 27.66
N MET A 627 -10.53 5.71 26.72
CA MET A 627 -11.03 4.34 26.74
C MET A 627 -10.58 3.58 28.01
N TRP A 628 -9.34 3.79 28.44
CA TRP A 628 -8.79 3.19 29.66
C TRP A 628 -9.61 3.53 30.92
N TYR A 629 -10.19 4.73 30.98
CA TYR A 629 -11.09 5.13 32.06
C TYR A 629 -12.42 4.36 32.03
N TYR A 630 -13.01 4.18 30.85
CA TYR A 630 -14.31 3.52 30.70
C TYR A 630 -14.25 2.00 30.78
N VAL A 631 -13.09 1.38 30.53
CA VAL A 631 -12.95 -0.09 30.45
C VAL A 631 -12.87 -0.79 31.82
N LYS A 632 -12.91 -0.05 32.93
CA LYS A 632 -12.59 -0.55 34.28
C LYS A 632 -13.41 -1.78 34.71
N ASP A 633 -14.67 -1.86 34.32
CA ASP A 633 -15.62 -2.91 34.73
C ASP A 633 -15.83 -3.98 33.64
N LEU A 634 -15.11 -3.89 32.52
CA LEU A 634 -15.29 -4.80 31.38
C LEU A 634 -14.62 -6.16 31.67
N LYS A 635 -15.43 -7.22 31.72
CA LYS A 635 -14.95 -8.61 31.85
C LYS A 635 -14.66 -9.20 30.47
N LEU A 636 -13.40 -9.58 30.18
CA LEU A 636 -13.00 -10.15 28.89
C LEU A 636 -13.25 -11.65 28.75
N TYR A 637 -13.22 -12.42 29.85
CA TYR A 637 -13.27 -13.89 29.81
C TYR A 637 -14.52 -14.49 30.48
N GLY A 638 -15.45 -13.67 30.97
CA GLY A 638 -16.64 -14.14 31.71
C GLY A 638 -16.31 -14.63 33.13
N GLU A 639 -17.22 -15.40 33.74
CA GLU A 639 -17.10 -15.95 35.10
C GLU A 639 -16.23 -17.21 35.19
N GLU A 640 -15.69 -17.70 34.07
CA GLU A 640 -14.73 -18.82 34.00
C GLU A 640 -13.41 -18.56 34.77
N GLU A 641 -13.23 -17.35 35.33
CA GLU A 641 -12.12 -16.99 36.24
C GLU A 641 -12.14 -17.78 37.57
N ASN A 642 -13.27 -18.37 37.95
CA ASN A 642 -13.45 -19.05 39.24
C ASN A 642 -13.25 -20.58 39.22
N GLU A 643 -13.24 -21.23 38.05
CA GLU A 643 -13.17 -22.71 37.98
C GLU A 643 -11.73 -23.25 37.88
N GLU A 644 -10.75 -22.49 37.40
CA GLU A 644 -9.35 -22.94 37.36
C GLU A 644 -8.54 -22.61 38.64
N LYS A 645 -9.20 -22.01 39.65
CA LYS A 645 -8.62 -21.75 40.98
C LYS A 645 -9.22 -22.61 42.10
N LYS A 646 -10.14 -23.52 41.77
CA LYS A 646 -10.56 -24.64 42.63
C LYS A 646 -10.00 -25.92 42.05
#